data_AF-V8CFE2-F1
#
_entry.id   AF-V8CFE2-F1
#
_cell.length_a   1.000
_cell.length_b   1.000
_cell.length_c   1.000
_cell.angle_alpha   90.00
_cell.angle_beta   90.00
_cell.angle_gamma   90.00
#
_symmetry.space_group_name_H-M   'P 1'
#
loop_
_entity.id
_entity.type
_entity.pdbx_description
1 polymer ?
#
loop_
_entity_poly.entity_id
_entity_poly.type
_entity_poly.pdbx_seq_one_letter_code
_entity_poly.pdbx_strand_id
1 'polypeptide(L)'
;MVAQAKRDNKVLSKYKARKQRALKKIEGTLIDPNKKALQKLLPFKPIANDKDYEKKFFVAYLMDLFPHLMDLDSCFRLFRKHFSVSLTDFDDEAMVAEFITPYLLEHFHTLRPKPFVRKNLALLQECFGLSELEVQIIYAFYIYSKVSSYCNCLSDDKLDYYEVCSLIGEVLQVSHTKVAKLLMADMPLRRLGLLDTRYADGSLELESFAQSLMQEPLSRGEFVSSVARAMPASTLECHDFSYMQKDLDMLLQFCKNAKSPSIFLYGKPGVGKNEIAALLAKELGRDLWEIHNLKNGKAEDRRYEQFVRAQAMLDKDSAMILLDECEDIFPTLYALFFENKPSKNTLNKMLESVKIPSIFLSNSASIDPAFLRRFDIVLEIHAPPKEKKQAMIEKALKSQKIQLDSMTISQISESSLSQGVLLQACKVSKTLAKTSKQSAKERQKSIRESLIQVLNEHLKLQGQKLISTSKPKSLPYDMSLINASVDMKALCERIKNVCGAKDPNKLESSLDSSDSAQGVRILAYGMAGSGKSEFAKALAKELDKPLVLKRASDLLSMWVGGSEQNIAQAFSEAEKKGAILVLDEVDSFLQDRSGASRSWEVSQVNEMLTQMESFQGIFIATTNFMDNLDRASIRRFDMKVEFKPLDSTRFIKAFNLYAEHLGLSDCKEFLESSSAKRAIEKLDNICFGDFALIARGAAFAPLDSARQLLEKLQEEAQLKGLSAGSSKRVGF
;
A
#
# COMPACT_ATOMS: atom_id res chain seq x y z
N MET A 1 20.91 45.30 7.38
CA MET A 1 21.91 45.57 6.31
C MET A 1 23.25 46.06 6.85
N VAL A 2 23.34 47.17 7.60
CA VAL A 2 24.62 47.67 8.17
C VAL A 2 25.27 46.72 9.18
N ALA A 3 24.47 46.00 9.98
CA ALA A 3 24.96 44.98 10.92
C ALA A 3 25.49 43.72 10.20
N GLN A 4 24.89 43.35 9.06
CA GLN A 4 25.34 42.25 8.21
C GLN A 4 26.67 42.61 7.55
N ALA A 5 26.77 43.79 6.93
CA ALA A 5 28.01 44.31 6.33
C ALA A 5 29.17 44.44 7.35
N LYS A 6 28.87 44.73 8.63
CA LYS A 6 29.86 44.74 9.72
C LYS A 6 30.29 43.33 10.13
N ARG A 7 29.39 42.33 10.11
CA ARG A 7 29.73 40.91 10.29
C ARG A 7 30.55 40.39 9.11
N ASP A 8 30.14 40.69 7.88
CA ASP A 8 30.84 40.31 6.65
C ASP A 8 32.26 40.89 6.62
N ASN A 9 32.45 42.17 7.00
CA ASN A 9 33.78 42.77 7.14
C ASN A 9 34.61 42.15 8.27
N LYS A 10 34.00 41.71 9.37
CA LYS A 10 34.70 41.10 10.52
C LYS A 10 35.13 39.67 10.21
N VAL A 11 34.33 38.93 9.44
CA VAL A 11 34.65 37.57 8.94
C VAL A 11 35.67 37.65 7.82
N LEU A 12 35.51 38.56 6.86
CA LEU A 12 36.52 38.83 5.82
C LEU A 12 37.84 39.32 6.43
N SER A 13 37.78 40.11 7.50
CA SER A 13 38.94 40.51 8.32
C SER A 13 39.57 39.30 9.01
N LYS A 14 38.79 38.39 9.60
CA LYS A 14 39.32 37.15 10.22
C LYS A 14 39.93 36.20 9.20
N TYR A 15 39.30 36.00 8.04
CA TYR A 15 39.83 35.19 6.95
C TYR A 15 41.09 35.83 6.36
N LYS A 16 41.08 37.14 6.07
CA LYS A 16 42.28 37.88 5.64
C LYS A 16 43.38 37.84 6.69
N ALA A 17 43.05 37.88 7.99
CA ALA A 17 44.02 37.76 9.08
C ALA A 17 44.55 36.32 9.26
N ARG A 18 43.72 35.29 9.05
CA ARG A 18 44.16 33.88 8.99
C ARG A 18 45.07 33.66 7.78
N LYS A 19 44.68 34.17 6.60
CA LYS A 19 45.49 34.19 5.37
C LYS A 19 46.79 34.97 5.55
N GLN A 20 46.77 36.15 6.19
CA GLN A 20 47.97 36.93 6.51
C GLN A 20 48.86 36.27 7.56
N ARG A 21 48.30 35.55 8.54
CA ARG A 21 49.06 34.77 9.51
C ARG A 21 49.71 33.54 8.86
N ALA A 22 48.99 32.87 7.97
CA ALA A 22 49.55 31.80 7.14
C ALA A 22 50.65 32.34 6.23
N LEU A 23 50.42 33.46 5.53
CA LEU A 23 51.42 34.16 4.69
C LEU A 23 52.63 34.67 5.50
N LYS A 24 52.45 35.19 6.72
CA LYS A 24 53.57 35.60 7.60
C LYS A 24 54.39 34.44 8.14
N LYS A 25 53.76 33.28 8.39
CA LYS A 25 54.46 32.02 8.69
C LYS A 25 55.29 31.54 7.50
N ILE A 26 54.77 31.75 6.29
CA ILE A 26 55.43 31.45 5.01
C ILE A 26 56.58 32.45 4.73
N GLU A 27 56.43 33.74 5.07
CA GLU A 27 57.49 34.76 4.92
C GLU A 27 58.73 34.50 5.80
N GLY A 28 58.58 33.78 6.91
CA GLY A 28 59.72 33.32 7.73
C GLY A 28 60.44 32.09 7.19
N THR A 29 59.94 31.47 6.10
CA THR A 29 60.45 30.21 5.55
C THR A 29 60.71 30.22 4.04
N LEU A 30 60.55 31.36 3.36
CA LEU A 30 60.84 31.47 1.93
C LEU A 30 62.10 32.32 1.65
N ILE A 31 63.11 31.66 1.08
CA ILE A 31 64.20 32.30 0.35
C ILE A 31 63.77 32.51 -1.11
N ASP A 32 63.85 33.78 -1.53
CA ASP A 32 64.06 34.38 -2.88
C ASP A 32 63.23 33.88 -4.10
N PRO A 33 62.37 34.74 -4.72
CA PRO A 33 61.50 34.42 -5.84
C PRO A 33 62.17 34.56 -7.22
N ASN A 34 63.28 33.86 -7.48
CA ASN A 34 63.95 33.88 -8.78
C ASN A 34 64.14 32.49 -9.43
N LYS A 35 63.10 32.08 -10.18
CA LYS A 35 63.11 31.53 -11.56
C LYS A 35 64.17 30.50 -12.04
N LYS A 36 64.96 29.85 -11.19
CA LYS A 36 65.87 28.74 -11.56
C LYS A 36 65.70 27.45 -10.74
N ALA A 37 64.84 27.42 -9.70
CA ALA A 37 64.70 26.28 -8.79
C ALA A 37 63.77 25.14 -9.27
N LEU A 38 62.85 25.44 -10.20
CA LEU A 38 62.01 24.42 -10.86
C LEU A 38 62.77 23.59 -11.91
N GLN A 39 64.01 23.95 -12.26
CA GLN A 39 64.82 23.19 -13.23
C GLN A 39 65.81 22.20 -12.58
N LYS A 40 65.72 21.99 -11.26
CA LYS A 40 66.53 21.02 -10.49
C LYS A 40 65.71 19.88 -9.88
N LEU A 41 64.44 19.74 -10.25
CA LEU A 41 63.28 19.11 -9.56
C LEU A 41 63.41 17.82 -8.72
N LEU A 42 64.58 17.21 -8.52
CA LEU A 42 64.91 16.42 -7.32
C LEU A 42 66.41 16.52 -6.97
N PRO A 43 66.80 17.30 -5.93
CA PRO A 43 68.08 17.04 -5.26
C PRO A 43 68.02 17.44 -3.77
N PHE A 44 67.05 16.94 -3.00
CA PHE A 44 67.10 17.10 -1.53
C PHE A 44 67.44 15.77 -0.88
N LYS A 45 68.56 15.75 -0.14
CA LYS A 45 68.91 14.64 0.75
C LYS A 45 67.90 14.61 1.90
N PRO A 46 67.44 13.41 2.31
CA PRO A 46 66.54 13.28 3.45
C PRO A 46 67.21 13.87 4.70
N ILE A 47 66.50 14.72 5.43
CA ILE A 47 66.88 15.09 6.80
C ILE A 47 66.32 13.99 7.70
N ALA A 48 67.20 13.20 8.31
CA ALA A 48 66.78 12.17 9.26
C ALA A 48 66.03 12.83 10.44
N ASN A 49 64.86 12.29 10.78
CA ASN A 49 63.98 12.68 11.89
C ASN A 49 63.15 13.97 11.75
N ASP A 50 63.02 14.58 10.57
CA ASP A 50 62.04 15.66 10.36
C ASP A 50 60.70 15.09 9.87
N LYS A 51 59.77 14.84 10.82
CA LYS A 51 58.40 14.40 10.51
C LYS A 51 57.64 15.40 9.62
N ASP A 52 57.98 16.69 9.68
CA ASP A 52 57.35 17.71 8.82
C ASP A 52 57.90 17.66 7.39
N TYR A 53 59.14 17.22 7.19
CA TYR A 53 59.71 17.04 5.86
C TYR A 53 58.99 15.92 5.09
N GLU A 54 58.73 14.78 5.73
CA GLU A 54 57.97 13.68 5.12
C GLU A 54 56.52 14.08 4.82
N LYS A 55 55.88 14.84 5.72
CA LYS A 55 54.54 15.43 5.52
C LYS A 55 54.52 16.40 4.32
N LYS A 56 55.47 17.33 4.24
CA LYS A 56 55.59 18.31 3.14
C LYS A 56 55.94 17.64 1.81
N PHE A 57 56.79 16.62 1.82
CA PHE A 57 57.14 15.82 0.65
C PHE A 57 55.93 15.03 0.13
N PHE A 58 55.14 14.44 1.03
CA PHE A 58 53.91 13.74 0.67
C PHE A 58 52.88 14.65 0.03
N VAL A 59 52.68 15.84 0.60
CA VAL A 59 51.75 16.84 0.05
C VAL A 59 52.23 17.33 -1.32
N ALA A 60 53.52 17.64 -1.48
CA ALA A 60 54.09 18.00 -2.78
C ALA A 60 53.95 16.87 -3.82
N TYR A 61 54.14 15.61 -3.41
CA TYR A 61 53.99 14.43 -4.28
C TYR A 61 52.52 14.15 -4.65
N LEU A 62 51.59 14.29 -3.71
CA LEU A 62 50.14 14.25 -3.98
C LEU A 62 49.76 15.34 -4.97
N MET A 63 50.24 16.56 -4.75
CA MET A 63 49.99 17.72 -5.60
C MET A 63 50.51 17.53 -7.02
N ASP A 64 51.69 16.94 -7.20
CA ASP A 64 52.23 16.61 -8.53
C ASP A 64 51.47 15.45 -9.22
N LEU A 65 50.83 14.57 -8.45
CA LEU A 65 49.97 13.48 -8.94
C LEU A 65 48.53 13.89 -9.22
N PHE A 66 48.00 14.93 -8.56
CA PHE A 66 46.65 15.45 -8.76
C PHE A 66 46.33 15.82 -10.23
N PRO A 67 47.26 16.35 -11.05
CA PRO A 67 47.02 16.55 -12.48
C PRO A 67 47.19 15.28 -13.34
N HIS A 68 47.73 14.17 -12.80
CA HIS A 68 48.09 12.99 -13.59
C HIS A 68 47.60 11.65 -12.99
N LEU A 69 46.50 11.15 -13.59
CA LEU A 69 46.16 9.73 -13.81
C LEU A 69 45.90 8.79 -12.60
N MET A 70 46.22 9.14 -11.36
CA MET A 70 45.97 8.24 -10.22
C MET A 70 44.76 8.65 -9.38
N ASP A 71 43.96 7.67 -8.95
CA ASP A 71 42.97 7.93 -7.88
C ASP A 71 43.67 8.20 -6.54
N LEU A 72 43.05 9.02 -5.68
CA LEU A 72 43.62 9.39 -4.38
C LEU A 72 44.00 8.13 -3.57
N ASP A 73 43.18 7.07 -3.63
CA ASP A 73 43.45 5.81 -2.93
C ASP A 73 44.74 5.12 -3.40
N SER A 74 45.12 5.29 -4.66
CA SER A 74 46.36 4.76 -5.24
C SER A 74 47.54 5.62 -4.82
N CYS A 75 47.38 6.94 -4.77
CA CYS A 75 48.39 7.85 -4.19
C CYS A 75 48.64 7.49 -2.70
N PHE A 76 47.57 7.29 -1.93
CA PHE A 76 47.64 6.92 -0.51
C PHE A 76 48.21 5.51 -0.30
N ARG A 77 47.88 4.53 -1.16
CA ARG A 77 48.48 3.18 -1.11
C ARG A 77 49.97 3.20 -1.41
N LEU A 78 50.40 3.95 -2.42
CA LEU A 78 51.82 4.12 -2.74
C LEU A 78 52.58 4.79 -1.59
N PHE A 79 51.96 5.76 -0.92
CA PHE A 79 52.54 6.40 0.25
C PHE A 79 52.69 5.46 1.45
N ARG A 80 51.63 4.72 1.83
CA ARG A 80 51.70 3.70 2.89
C ARG A 80 52.80 2.67 2.63
N LYS A 81 52.97 2.27 1.36
CA LYS A 81 53.99 1.31 0.95
C LYS A 81 55.42 1.86 1.07
N HIS A 82 55.62 3.16 0.83
CA HIS A 82 56.96 3.77 0.82
C HIS A 82 57.42 4.34 2.17
N PHE A 83 56.49 4.81 3.01
CA PHE A 83 56.85 5.56 4.21
C PHE A 83 56.50 4.85 5.52
N SER A 84 55.77 3.72 5.49
CA SER A 84 55.42 2.94 6.69
C SER A 84 54.69 3.75 7.78
N VAL A 85 53.99 4.83 7.41
CA VAL A 85 53.24 5.72 8.33
C VAL A 85 51.73 5.43 8.23
N SER A 86 51.02 5.49 9.37
CA SER A 86 49.57 5.33 9.44
C SER A 86 48.86 6.65 9.12
N LEU A 87 47.66 6.58 8.53
CA LEU A 87 46.85 7.78 8.20
C LEU A 87 46.47 8.60 9.44
N THR A 88 46.46 7.97 10.61
CA THR A 88 46.24 8.61 11.92
C THR A 88 47.36 9.56 12.35
N ASP A 89 48.51 9.53 11.68
CA ASP A 89 49.63 10.43 11.96
C ASP A 89 49.51 11.79 11.21
N PHE A 90 48.43 11.96 10.42
CA PHE A 90 48.16 13.11 9.55
C PHE A 90 46.94 13.97 9.98
N ASP A 91 46.45 13.82 11.21
CA ASP A 91 45.38 14.66 11.82
C ASP A 91 45.89 16.06 12.22
N ASP A 92 46.60 16.75 11.32
CA ASP A 92 47.11 18.11 11.55
C ASP A 92 46.25 19.11 10.77
N GLU A 93 45.30 19.78 11.44
CA GLU A 93 44.51 20.90 10.89
C GLU A 93 45.38 21.93 10.14
N ALA A 94 46.63 22.12 10.60
CA ALA A 94 47.61 23.00 9.98
C ALA A 94 47.97 22.57 8.54
N MET A 95 48.08 21.28 8.23
CA MET A 95 48.47 20.79 6.90
C MET A 95 47.39 21.07 5.84
N VAL A 96 46.12 20.86 6.23
CA VAL A 96 44.96 21.08 5.35
C VAL A 96 44.78 22.57 5.06
N ALA A 97 44.92 23.41 6.09
CA ALA A 97 44.78 24.86 5.99
C ALA A 97 45.99 25.54 5.29
N GLU A 98 47.22 25.08 5.53
CA GLU A 98 48.44 25.71 5.03
C GLU A 98 48.84 25.23 3.63
N PHE A 99 48.47 24.01 3.20
CA PHE A 99 48.91 23.46 1.92
C PHE A 99 47.78 22.99 1.01
N ILE A 100 46.90 22.08 1.47
CA ILE A 100 45.87 21.48 0.60
C ILE A 100 44.87 22.54 0.11
N THR A 101 44.38 23.41 1.00
CA THR A 101 43.40 24.44 0.65
C THR A 101 43.96 25.48 -0.32
N PRO A 102 45.13 26.11 -0.08
CA PRO A 102 45.73 27.06 -1.02
C PRO A 102 46.03 26.45 -2.39
N TYR A 103 46.50 25.21 -2.44
CA TYR A 103 46.81 24.54 -3.70
C TYR A 103 45.55 24.17 -4.48
N LEU A 104 44.50 23.65 -3.84
CA LEU A 104 43.22 23.42 -4.49
C LEU A 104 42.66 24.74 -5.03
N LEU A 105 42.69 25.82 -4.23
CA LEU A 105 42.30 27.15 -4.67
C LEU A 105 43.10 27.64 -5.89
N GLU A 106 44.41 27.41 -5.88
CA GLU A 106 45.30 27.86 -6.95
C GLU A 106 45.20 26.97 -8.20
N HIS A 107 45.03 25.65 -8.07
CA HIS A 107 45.19 24.69 -9.17
C HIS A 107 43.87 24.01 -9.59
N PHE A 108 42.72 24.32 -8.99
CA PHE A 108 41.44 23.68 -9.37
C PHE A 108 41.13 23.78 -10.86
N HIS A 109 41.43 24.93 -11.47
CA HIS A 109 41.23 25.18 -12.90
C HIS A 109 42.06 24.25 -13.80
N THR A 110 43.10 23.61 -13.25
CA THR A 110 43.94 22.61 -13.93
C THR A 110 43.44 21.17 -13.74
N LEU A 111 42.55 20.93 -12.77
CA LEU A 111 42.00 19.61 -12.49
C LEU A 111 41.08 19.20 -13.64
N ARG A 112 41.47 18.16 -14.36
CA ARG A 112 40.67 17.60 -15.44
C ARG A 112 39.88 16.40 -14.93
N PRO A 113 38.53 16.44 -14.93
CA PRO A 113 37.75 15.26 -14.56
C PRO A 113 38.10 14.09 -15.48
N LYS A 114 38.06 12.87 -14.93
CA LYS A 114 38.26 11.64 -15.72
C LYS A 114 37.30 11.64 -16.93
N PRO A 115 37.67 11.04 -18.07
CA PRO A 115 36.84 11.09 -19.29
C PRO A 115 35.38 10.66 -19.08
N PHE A 116 35.15 9.62 -18.26
CA PHE A 116 33.78 9.18 -17.95
C PHE A 116 33.03 10.16 -17.05
N VAL A 117 33.69 10.83 -16.10
CA VAL A 117 33.08 11.87 -15.25
C VAL A 117 32.64 13.05 -16.11
N ARG A 118 33.46 13.46 -17.08
CA ARG A 118 33.07 14.48 -18.07
C ARG A 118 31.83 14.07 -18.86
N LYS A 119 31.76 12.81 -19.28
CA LYS A 119 30.62 12.26 -20.01
C LYS A 119 29.35 12.26 -19.14
N ASN A 120 29.45 11.83 -17.88
CA ASN A 120 28.33 11.82 -16.94
C ASN A 120 27.87 13.25 -16.60
N LEU A 121 28.80 14.20 -16.45
CA LEU A 121 28.49 15.62 -16.26
C LEU A 121 27.82 16.26 -17.47
N ALA A 122 28.27 15.92 -18.69
CA ALA A 122 27.61 16.36 -19.92
C ALA A 122 26.19 15.77 -20.04
N LEU A 123 26.00 14.51 -19.63
CA LEU A 123 24.69 13.87 -19.57
C LEU A 123 23.76 14.57 -18.57
N LEU A 124 24.27 14.91 -17.37
CA LEU A 124 23.55 15.73 -16.39
C LEU A 124 23.14 17.08 -16.98
N GLN A 125 24.06 17.74 -17.68
CA GLN A 125 23.82 19.02 -18.32
C GLN A 125 22.71 18.95 -19.36
N GLU A 126 22.78 17.95 -20.25
CA GLU A 126 21.79 17.71 -21.31
C GLU A 126 20.41 17.40 -20.71
N CYS A 127 20.33 16.43 -19.79
CA CYS A 127 19.07 15.95 -19.22
C CYS A 127 18.37 17.00 -18.37
N PHE A 128 19.11 17.80 -17.59
CA PHE A 128 18.52 18.75 -16.65
C PHE A 128 18.53 20.20 -17.13
N GLY A 129 19.11 20.47 -18.30
CA GLY A 129 19.26 21.82 -18.83
C GLY A 129 20.11 22.72 -17.95
N LEU A 130 21.13 22.16 -17.29
CA LEU A 130 22.01 22.90 -16.40
C LEU A 130 22.94 23.82 -17.20
N SER A 131 23.25 24.97 -16.63
CA SER A 131 24.33 25.82 -17.13
C SER A 131 25.69 25.16 -16.89
N GLU A 132 26.69 25.55 -17.69
CA GLU A 132 28.06 25.10 -17.52
C GLU A 132 28.58 25.39 -16.10
N LEU A 133 28.19 26.54 -15.53
CA LEU A 133 28.57 26.93 -14.16
C LEU A 133 27.94 26.00 -13.11
N GLU A 134 26.69 25.57 -13.28
CA GLU A 134 26.04 24.63 -12.36
C GLU A 134 26.73 23.26 -12.37
N VAL A 135 27.13 22.78 -13.55
CA VAL A 135 27.90 21.54 -13.71
C VAL A 135 29.27 21.65 -13.02
N GLN A 136 29.94 22.78 -13.18
CA GLN A 136 31.21 23.07 -12.51
C GLN A 136 31.05 23.13 -10.98
N ILE A 137 29.95 23.71 -10.48
CA ILE A 137 29.62 23.73 -9.05
C ILE A 137 29.44 22.32 -8.50
N ILE A 138 28.71 21.44 -9.20
CA ILE A 138 28.54 20.03 -8.79
C ILE A 138 29.91 19.34 -8.68
N TYR A 139 30.77 19.53 -9.67
CA TYR A 139 32.11 18.93 -9.65
C TYR A 139 32.99 19.51 -8.53
N ALA A 140 32.89 20.81 -8.25
CA ALA A 140 33.57 21.45 -7.12
C ALA A 140 33.11 20.87 -5.78
N PHE A 141 31.80 20.68 -5.58
CA PHE A 141 31.25 20.01 -4.39
C PHE A 141 31.71 18.56 -4.26
N TYR A 142 31.83 17.83 -5.37
CA TYR A 142 32.37 16.47 -5.35
C TYR A 142 33.82 16.45 -4.86
N ILE A 143 34.69 17.30 -5.41
CA ILE A 143 36.09 17.40 -4.97
C ILE A 143 36.15 17.81 -3.50
N TYR A 144 35.39 18.84 -3.10
CA TYR A 144 35.29 19.27 -1.71
C TYR A 144 34.90 18.13 -0.78
N SER A 145 33.87 17.34 -1.12
CA SER A 145 33.43 16.20 -0.31
C SER A 145 34.50 15.13 -0.16
N LYS A 146 35.25 14.84 -1.23
CA LYS A 146 36.35 13.86 -1.20
C LYS A 146 37.49 14.36 -0.31
N VAL A 147 37.94 15.59 -0.51
CA VAL A 147 39.00 16.20 0.31
C VAL A 147 38.60 16.23 1.78
N SER A 148 37.38 16.68 2.08
CA SER A 148 36.85 16.70 3.45
C SER A 148 36.80 15.32 4.10
N SER A 149 36.48 14.26 3.33
CA SER A 149 36.41 12.89 3.85
C SER A 149 37.77 12.28 4.20
N TYR A 150 38.85 12.67 3.52
CA TYR A 150 40.20 12.17 3.81
C TYR A 150 40.86 12.91 4.95
N CYS A 151 40.47 14.17 5.18
CA CYS A 151 41.17 15.00 6.13
C CYS A 151 40.82 14.71 7.59
N ASN A 152 39.67 14.11 7.96
CA ASN A 152 39.17 13.95 9.36
C ASN A 152 39.18 15.22 10.26
N CYS A 153 39.81 16.31 9.82
CA CYS A 153 40.12 17.56 10.52
C CYS A 153 39.03 18.63 10.35
N LEU A 154 37.87 18.29 9.79
CA LEU A 154 36.73 19.21 9.62
C LEU A 154 35.50 18.75 10.41
N SER A 155 35.70 17.86 11.40
CA SER A 155 34.62 17.33 12.23
C SER A 155 33.99 18.39 13.14
N ASP A 156 34.76 19.41 13.56
CA ASP A 156 34.28 20.50 14.43
C ASP A 156 34.14 21.88 13.74
N ASP A 157 34.73 22.08 12.55
CA ASP A 157 34.67 23.34 11.77
C ASP A 157 34.17 23.05 10.33
N LYS A 158 32.92 22.57 10.17
CA LYS A 158 32.29 22.52 8.83
C LYS A 158 32.13 23.93 8.28
N LEU A 159 32.54 24.14 7.03
CA LEU A 159 32.39 25.43 6.35
C LEU A 159 30.91 25.82 6.34
N ASP A 160 30.63 27.04 6.79
CA ASP A 160 29.26 27.56 6.74
C ASP A 160 28.83 27.82 5.27
N TYR A 161 27.53 28.04 5.05
CA TYR A 161 26.98 28.28 3.71
C TYR A 161 27.72 29.39 2.95
N TYR A 162 28.12 30.46 3.63
CA TYR A 162 28.82 31.59 3.02
C TYR A 162 30.27 31.23 2.68
N GLU A 163 30.96 30.52 3.58
CA GLU A 163 32.32 30.04 3.37
C GLU A 163 32.39 29.05 2.19
N VAL A 164 31.42 28.16 2.05
CA VAL A 164 31.29 27.26 0.89
C VAL A 164 31.07 28.07 -0.40
N CYS A 165 30.17 29.06 -0.38
CA CYS A 165 29.94 29.91 -1.56
C CYS A 165 31.20 30.72 -1.93
N SER A 166 31.95 31.20 -0.94
CA SER A 166 33.20 31.93 -1.15
C SER A 166 34.28 31.03 -1.72
N LEU A 167 34.45 29.83 -1.16
CA LEU A 167 35.40 28.83 -1.63
C LEU A 167 35.11 28.46 -3.09
N ILE A 168 33.88 28.04 -3.39
CA ILE A 168 33.48 27.66 -4.75
C ILE A 168 33.60 28.85 -5.71
N GLY A 169 33.27 30.06 -5.26
CA GLY A 169 33.44 31.28 -6.03
C GLY A 169 34.90 31.55 -6.39
N GLU A 170 35.82 31.46 -5.43
CA GLU A 170 37.26 31.61 -5.67
C GLU A 170 37.77 30.51 -6.62
N VAL A 171 37.40 29.26 -6.36
CA VAL A 171 37.76 28.08 -7.16
C VAL A 171 37.34 28.22 -8.63
N LEU A 172 36.11 28.66 -8.87
CA LEU A 172 35.56 28.80 -10.22
C LEU A 172 35.82 30.18 -10.84
N GLN A 173 36.50 31.07 -10.13
CA GLN A 173 36.72 32.47 -10.53
C GLN A 173 35.41 33.23 -10.80
N VAL A 174 34.40 32.96 -9.98
CA VAL A 174 33.08 33.59 -10.04
C VAL A 174 32.76 34.26 -8.71
N SER A 175 32.02 35.37 -8.73
CA SER A 175 31.58 36.04 -7.50
C SER A 175 30.78 35.08 -6.60
N HIS A 176 31.10 35.03 -5.31
CA HIS A 176 30.39 34.23 -4.30
C HIS A 176 28.87 34.50 -4.29
N THR A 177 28.42 35.72 -4.61
CA THR A 177 26.98 36.08 -4.73
C THR A 177 26.28 35.35 -5.87
N LYS A 178 26.96 35.14 -6.99
CA LYS A 178 26.43 34.38 -8.14
C LYS A 178 26.35 32.89 -7.82
N VAL A 179 27.34 32.35 -7.10
CA VAL A 179 27.30 30.97 -6.57
C VAL A 179 26.14 30.82 -5.60
N ALA A 180 26.03 31.71 -4.61
CA ALA A 180 24.94 31.69 -3.62
C ALA A 180 23.55 31.76 -4.28
N LYS A 181 23.41 32.52 -5.38
CA LYS A 181 22.16 32.57 -6.15
C LYS A 181 21.82 31.21 -6.77
N LEU A 182 22.78 30.50 -7.35
CA LEU A 182 22.58 29.17 -7.95
C LEU A 182 22.31 28.07 -6.91
N LEU A 183 22.69 28.30 -5.66
CA LEU A 183 22.49 27.40 -4.52
C LEU A 183 21.19 27.66 -3.74
N MET A 184 20.33 28.58 -4.21
CA MET A 184 19.00 28.80 -3.62
C MET A 184 18.09 27.57 -3.81
N ALA A 185 17.11 27.39 -2.91
CA ALA A 185 16.29 26.18 -2.84
C ALA A 185 15.43 25.91 -4.09
N ASP A 186 15.03 26.97 -4.79
CA ASP A 186 14.21 26.92 -6.02
C ASP A 186 15.03 26.76 -7.30
N MET A 187 16.36 26.84 -7.20
CA MET A 187 17.26 26.71 -8.34
C MET A 187 17.54 25.25 -8.69
N PRO A 188 17.93 24.95 -9.96
CA PRO A 188 18.04 23.57 -10.46
C PRO A 188 18.85 22.63 -9.57
N LEU A 189 19.99 23.07 -9.04
CA LEU A 189 20.87 22.23 -8.21
C LEU A 189 20.18 21.67 -6.96
N ARG A 190 19.37 22.47 -6.27
CA ARG A 190 18.63 22.04 -5.07
C ARG A 190 17.27 21.43 -5.41
N ARG A 191 16.57 21.99 -6.40
CA ARG A 191 15.25 21.49 -6.82
C ARG A 191 15.32 20.07 -7.38
N LEU A 192 16.40 19.73 -8.09
CA LEU A 192 16.66 18.40 -8.63
C LEU A 192 17.30 17.46 -7.59
N GLY A 193 17.49 17.91 -6.35
CA GLY A 193 18.15 17.13 -5.30
C GLY A 193 19.60 16.78 -5.62
N LEU A 194 20.34 17.59 -6.40
CA LEU A 194 21.77 17.32 -6.65
C LEU A 194 22.63 17.77 -5.47
N LEU A 195 22.11 18.71 -4.67
CA LEU A 195 22.69 19.21 -3.42
C LEU A 195 21.63 19.14 -2.31
N ASP A 196 21.99 18.59 -1.15
CA ASP A 196 21.12 18.48 0.02
C ASP A 196 21.66 19.30 1.21
N THR A 197 20.75 19.75 2.07
CA THR A 197 21.06 20.41 3.34
C THR A 197 20.90 19.40 4.46
N ARG A 198 22.01 18.78 4.89
CA ARG A 198 21.96 17.65 5.85
C ARG A 198 21.94 18.07 7.32
N TYR A 199 22.25 19.32 7.65
CA TYR A 199 22.50 19.75 9.02
C TYR A 199 21.69 21.00 9.37
N ALA A 200 21.34 21.13 10.65
CA ALA A 200 20.63 22.29 11.19
C ALA A 200 21.43 23.60 11.06
N ASP A 201 22.74 23.51 10.79
CA ASP A 201 23.64 24.63 10.51
C ASP A 201 23.52 25.18 9.07
N GLY A 202 22.78 24.50 8.18
CA GLY A 202 22.59 24.92 6.79
C GLY A 202 23.73 24.55 5.83
N SER A 203 24.66 23.69 6.24
CA SER A 203 25.71 23.18 5.36
C SER A 203 25.14 22.37 4.19
N LEU A 204 25.77 22.54 3.02
CA LEU A 204 25.39 21.88 1.77
C LEU A 204 26.35 20.73 1.46
N GLU A 205 25.79 19.59 1.07
CA GLU A 205 26.56 18.43 0.61
C GLU A 205 26.02 17.92 -0.73
N LEU A 206 26.89 17.27 -1.49
CA LEU A 206 26.49 16.56 -2.71
C LEU A 206 25.60 15.38 -2.34
N GLU A 207 24.44 15.26 -2.97
CA GLU A 207 23.50 14.15 -2.74
C GLU A 207 24.09 12.83 -3.28
N SER A 208 23.65 11.70 -2.72
CA SER A 208 24.16 10.36 -3.06
C SER A 208 24.05 10.03 -4.55
N PHE A 209 22.97 10.42 -5.22
CA PHE A 209 22.81 10.29 -6.67
C PHE A 209 23.92 11.03 -7.41
N ALA A 210 24.11 12.32 -7.10
CA ALA A 210 25.14 13.13 -7.74
C ALA A 210 26.56 12.64 -7.43
N GLN A 211 26.80 12.07 -6.23
CA GLN A 211 28.06 11.42 -5.89
C GLN A 211 28.31 10.15 -6.72
N SER A 212 27.29 9.32 -6.93
CA SER A 212 27.41 8.06 -7.69
C SER A 212 27.84 8.29 -9.14
N LEU A 213 27.35 9.38 -9.75
CA LEU A 213 27.69 9.80 -11.11
C LEU A 213 29.17 10.16 -11.29
N MET A 214 29.89 10.41 -10.20
CA MET A 214 31.31 10.76 -10.24
C MET A 214 32.22 9.55 -10.02
N GLN A 215 31.66 8.39 -9.66
CA GLN A 215 32.41 7.20 -9.25
C GLN A 215 32.51 6.17 -10.38
N GLU A 216 31.42 5.96 -11.13
CA GLU A 216 31.35 4.91 -12.15
C GLU A 216 30.90 5.46 -13.52
N PRO A 217 31.39 4.90 -14.64
CA PRO A 217 30.88 5.24 -15.97
C PRO A 217 29.42 4.79 -16.09
N LEU A 218 28.53 5.69 -16.52
CA LEU A 218 27.11 5.38 -16.68
C LEU A 218 26.69 5.58 -18.14
N SER A 219 26.01 4.60 -18.69
CA SER A 219 25.26 4.75 -19.93
C SER A 219 23.99 5.57 -19.70
N ARG A 220 23.39 6.13 -20.77
CA ARG A 220 22.12 6.85 -20.68
C ARG A 220 21.00 5.97 -20.10
N GLY A 221 20.98 4.68 -20.43
CA GLY A 221 20.01 3.72 -19.89
C GLY A 221 20.19 3.47 -18.39
N GLU A 222 21.44 3.26 -17.95
CA GLU A 222 21.74 3.08 -16.51
C GLU A 222 21.41 4.35 -15.72
N PHE A 223 21.67 5.52 -16.31
CA PHE A 223 21.34 6.81 -15.70
C PHE A 223 19.84 6.98 -15.49
N VAL A 224 19.00 6.64 -16.48
CA VAL A 224 17.54 6.65 -16.30
C VAL A 224 17.10 5.61 -15.26
N SER A 225 17.71 4.41 -15.28
CA SER A 225 17.38 3.33 -14.34
C SER A 225 17.71 3.65 -12.88
N SER A 226 18.65 4.59 -12.66
CA SER A 226 19.00 5.08 -11.34
C SER A 226 17.98 6.05 -10.73
N VAL A 227 16.99 6.49 -11.52
CA VAL A 227 15.91 7.39 -11.07
C VAL A 227 14.55 6.71 -11.10
N ALA A 228 14.29 5.86 -12.09
CA ALA A 228 13.02 5.15 -12.24
C ALA A 228 13.22 3.74 -12.79
N ARG A 229 12.30 2.83 -12.46
CA ARG A 229 12.31 1.44 -12.92
C ARG A 229 11.28 1.25 -14.03
N ALA A 230 11.69 0.67 -15.16
CA ALA A 230 10.73 0.27 -16.18
C ALA A 230 9.80 -0.85 -15.67
N MET A 231 8.51 -0.64 -15.80
CA MET A 231 7.46 -1.60 -15.46
C MET A 231 7.14 -2.49 -16.66
N PRO A 232 6.86 -3.79 -16.45
CA PRO A 232 6.39 -4.66 -17.52
C PRO A 232 5.02 -4.19 -18.03
N ALA A 233 4.78 -4.34 -19.33
CA ALA A 233 3.47 -4.07 -19.93
C ALA A 233 2.38 -5.00 -19.35
N SER A 234 1.16 -4.48 -19.25
CA SER A 234 0.01 -5.25 -18.76
C SER A 234 -0.25 -6.48 -19.64
N THR A 235 -0.61 -7.59 -18.99
CA THR A 235 -1.07 -8.82 -19.67
C THR A 235 -2.59 -8.86 -19.87
N LEU A 236 -3.29 -7.88 -19.31
CA LEU A 236 -4.72 -7.70 -19.44
C LEU A 236 -5.04 -6.78 -20.62
N GLU A 237 -6.29 -6.82 -21.04
CA GLU A 237 -6.83 -6.03 -22.14
C GLU A 237 -8.04 -5.21 -21.64
N CYS A 238 -8.47 -4.18 -22.37
CA CYS A 238 -9.60 -3.32 -21.96
C CYS A 238 -10.88 -4.10 -21.62
N HIS A 239 -11.17 -5.20 -22.33
CA HIS A 239 -12.37 -6.02 -22.07
C HIS A 239 -12.35 -6.74 -20.71
N ASP A 240 -11.16 -7.01 -20.16
CA ASP A 240 -10.99 -7.59 -18.82
C ASP A 240 -11.52 -6.62 -17.73
N PHE A 241 -11.57 -5.32 -18.04
CA PHE A 241 -12.06 -4.24 -17.18
C PHE A 241 -13.47 -3.75 -17.55
N SER A 242 -14.27 -4.58 -18.24
CA SER A 242 -15.63 -4.24 -18.68
C SER A 242 -16.57 -3.75 -17.56
N TYR A 243 -16.33 -4.13 -16.30
CA TYR A 243 -17.11 -3.66 -15.15
C TYR A 243 -16.91 -2.17 -14.82
N MET A 244 -15.83 -1.56 -15.32
CA MET A 244 -15.50 -0.14 -15.16
C MET A 244 -15.21 0.51 -16.52
N GLN A 245 -15.83 -0.01 -17.59
CA GLN A 245 -15.53 0.40 -18.96
C GLN A 245 -15.74 1.90 -19.18
N LYS A 246 -16.79 2.48 -18.60
CA LYS A 246 -17.07 3.92 -18.69
C LYS A 246 -15.92 4.77 -18.12
N ASP A 247 -15.37 4.37 -16.98
CA ASP A 247 -14.27 5.10 -16.33
C ASP A 247 -12.96 4.88 -17.09
N LEU A 248 -12.71 3.67 -17.58
CA LEU A 248 -11.53 3.35 -18.39
C LEU A 248 -11.53 4.10 -19.72
N ASP A 249 -12.67 4.17 -20.40
CA ASP A 249 -12.83 4.90 -21.66
C ASP A 249 -12.60 6.40 -21.44
N MET A 250 -13.14 6.96 -20.34
CA MET A 250 -12.89 8.35 -19.93
C MET A 250 -11.40 8.61 -19.68
N LEU A 251 -10.72 7.73 -18.93
CA LEU A 251 -9.28 7.83 -18.69
C LEU A 251 -8.47 7.77 -19.99
N LEU A 252 -8.73 6.78 -20.84
CA LEU A 252 -8.01 6.61 -22.12
C LEU A 252 -8.25 7.81 -23.04
N GLN A 253 -9.49 8.28 -23.17
CA GLN A 253 -9.82 9.43 -23.99
C GLN A 253 -9.17 10.70 -23.46
N PHE A 254 -9.16 10.91 -22.14
CA PHE A 254 -8.47 12.04 -21.54
C PHE A 254 -6.95 11.96 -21.80
N CYS A 255 -6.31 10.83 -21.51
CA CYS A 255 -4.88 10.63 -21.71
C CYS A 255 -4.42 10.80 -23.16
N LYS A 256 -5.25 10.42 -24.13
CA LYS A 256 -4.95 10.57 -25.56
C LYS A 256 -4.93 12.04 -26.00
N ASN A 257 -5.76 12.88 -25.38
CA ASN A 257 -5.95 14.27 -25.79
C ASN A 257 -5.17 15.26 -24.90
N ALA A 258 -4.92 14.91 -23.65
CA ALA A 258 -4.17 15.74 -22.70
C ALA A 258 -2.68 15.71 -23.01
N LYS A 259 -2.03 16.88 -22.95
CA LYS A 259 -0.60 17.02 -23.21
C LYS A 259 0.26 16.36 -22.12
N SER A 260 -0.10 16.56 -20.85
CA SER A 260 0.65 16.10 -19.68
C SER A 260 -0.32 15.72 -18.55
N PRO A 261 -1.11 14.64 -18.71
CA PRO A 261 -2.16 14.28 -17.75
C PRO A 261 -1.58 13.90 -16.38
N SER A 262 -2.21 14.40 -15.32
CA SER A 262 -1.94 14.08 -13.92
C SER A 262 -3.13 13.34 -13.31
N ILE A 263 -2.98 12.03 -13.10
CA ILE A 263 -4.10 11.13 -12.75
C ILE A 263 -3.86 10.56 -11.37
N PHE A 264 -4.86 10.67 -10.50
CA PHE A 264 -4.84 10.06 -9.17
C PHE A 264 -5.85 8.92 -9.09
N LEU A 265 -5.35 7.71 -8.85
CA LEU A 265 -6.16 6.51 -8.69
C LEU A 265 -6.03 5.98 -7.25
N TYR A 266 -7.15 5.84 -6.55
CA TYR A 266 -7.15 5.34 -5.17
C TYR A 266 -8.11 4.16 -4.98
N GLY A 267 -7.92 3.37 -3.93
CA GLY A 267 -8.80 2.23 -3.65
C GLY A 267 -8.21 1.26 -2.64
N LYS A 268 -8.94 0.20 -2.28
CA LYS A 268 -8.42 -0.81 -1.35
C LYS A 268 -7.17 -1.53 -1.92
N PRO A 269 -6.29 -2.09 -1.09
CA PRO A 269 -5.20 -2.92 -1.57
C PRO A 269 -5.70 -4.10 -2.41
N GLY A 270 -5.01 -4.41 -3.51
CA GLY A 270 -5.32 -5.57 -4.36
C GLY A 270 -6.45 -5.39 -5.37
N VAL A 271 -7.01 -4.18 -5.54
CA VAL A 271 -8.04 -3.90 -6.56
C VAL A 271 -7.51 -3.81 -8.00
N GLY A 272 -6.18 -3.89 -8.20
CA GLY A 272 -5.57 -3.91 -9.54
C GLY A 272 -5.07 -2.56 -10.07
N LYS A 273 -4.82 -1.57 -9.19
CA LYS A 273 -4.37 -0.22 -9.58
C LYS A 273 -3.11 -0.21 -10.45
N ASN A 274 -2.08 -0.97 -10.06
CA ASN A 274 -0.83 -1.12 -10.83
C ASN A 274 -1.10 -1.72 -12.22
N GLU A 275 -2.04 -2.65 -12.33
CA GLU A 275 -2.40 -3.28 -13.61
C GLU A 275 -3.17 -2.30 -14.52
N ILE A 276 -4.04 -1.46 -13.95
CA ILE A 276 -4.72 -0.39 -14.70
C ILE A 276 -3.70 0.62 -15.21
N ALA A 277 -2.73 1.03 -14.39
CA ALA A 277 -1.67 1.93 -14.82
C ALA A 277 -0.83 1.33 -15.97
N ALA A 278 -0.47 0.05 -15.86
CA ALA A 278 0.23 -0.68 -16.91
C ALA A 278 -0.60 -0.84 -18.20
N LEU A 279 -1.93 -1.01 -18.07
CA LEU A 279 -2.83 -1.07 -19.22
C LEU A 279 -2.94 0.29 -19.91
N LEU A 280 -3.09 1.38 -19.16
CA LEU A 280 -3.13 2.73 -19.72
C LEU A 280 -1.86 3.04 -20.51
N ALA A 281 -0.68 2.72 -19.97
CA ALA A 281 0.58 2.91 -20.67
C ALA A 281 0.64 2.10 -21.98
N LYS A 282 0.25 0.81 -21.94
CA LYS A 282 0.18 -0.09 -23.10
C LYS A 282 -0.73 0.47 -24.20
N GLU A 283 -1.95 0.89 -23.86
CA GLU A 283 -2.94 1.43 -24.82
C GLU A 283 -2.54 2.79 -25.40
N LEU A 284 -1.71 3.55 -24.68
CA LEU A 284 -1.14 4.82 -25.14
C LEU A 284 0.17 4.64 -25.94
N GLY A 285 0.70 3.41 -26.02
CA GLY A 285 1.98 3.12 -26.68
C GLY A 285 3.18 3.73 -25.96
N ARG A 286 3.12 3.85 -24.62
CA ARG A 286 4.16 4.45 -23.78
C ARG A 286 4.75 3.44 -22.81
N ASP A 287 6.04 3.60 -22.50
CA ASP A 287 6.72 2.85 -21.46
C ASP A 287 6.35 3.40 -20.08
N LEU A 288 5.98 2.51 -19.17
CA LEU A 288 5.65 2.88 -17.78
C LEU A 288 6.91 2.83 -16.91
N TRP A 289 7.19 3.91 -16.20
CA TRP A 289 8.36 4.08 -15.34
C TRP A 289 7.94 4.33 -13.89
N GLU A 290 8.26 3.41 -12.99
CA GLU A 290 7.92 3.46 -11.57
C GLU A 290 9.02 4.17 -10.75
N ILE A 291 8.62 5.16 -9.97
CA ILE A 291 9.45 5.73 -8.89
C ILE A 291 9.33 4.81 -7.68
N HIS A 292 10.42 4.16 -7.30
CA HIS A 292 10.47 3.17 -6.22
C HIS A 292 11.54 3.55 -5.19
N ASN A 293 11.39 3.05 -3.96
CA ASN A 293 12.39 3.27 -2.92
C ASN A 293 13.69 2.50 -3.24
N LEU A 294 14.69 3.21 -3.77
CA LEU A 294 16.05 2.69 -3.95
C LEU A 294 16.71 2.51 -2.59
N LYS A 295 16.68 1.28 -2.05
CA LYS A 295 17.39 0.92 -0.81
C LYS A 295 18.89 0.76 -1.05
N ASN A 296 19.60 1.83 -1.39
CA ASN A 296 21.06 1.84 -1.44
C ASN A 296 21.65 2.37 -0.13
N GLY A 297 21.40 1.64 0.96
CA GLY A 297 22.31 1.47 2.10
C GLY A 297 22.78 2.64 2.96
N LYS A 298 22.75 3.92 2.55
CA LYS A 298 23.30 5.05 3.35
C LYS A 298 22.60 6.40 3.23
N ALA A 299 21.59 6.56 2.38
CA ALA A 299 20.66 7.69 2.41
C ALA A 299 19.37 7.30 1.67
N GLU A 300 18.21 7.61 2.24
CA GLU A 300 16.94 7.52 1.51
C GLU A 300 16.90 8.67 0.49
N ASP A 301 17.09 8.34 -0.79
CA ASP A 301 16.82 9.30 -1.86
C ASP A 301 15.33 9.63 -1.81
N ARG A 302 15.00 10.92 -1.62
CA ARG A 302 13.61 11.33 -1.37
C ARG A 302 12.81 11.08 -2.64
N ARG A 303 11.75 10.26 -2.59
CA ARG A 303 10.88 9.94 -3.75
C ARG A 303 10.40 11.18 -4.52
N TYR A 304 10.24 12.31 -3.84
CA TYR A 304 9.96 13.61 -4.45
C TYR A 304 11.06 14.05 -5.43
N GLU A 305 12.33 14.01 -5.01
CA GLU A 305 13.48 14.43 -5.84
C GLU A 305 13.63 13.48 -7.03
N GLN A 306 13.44 12.17 -6.83
CA GLN A 306 13.39 11.17 -7.91
C GLN A 306 12.30 11.47 -8.93
N PHE A 307 11.08 11.79 -8.47
CA PHE A 307 9.99 12.17 -9.36
C PHE A 307 10.33 13.41 -10.19
N VAL A 308 10.89 14.45 -9.55
CA VAL A 308 11.29 15.68 -10.25
C VAL A 308 12.42 15.42 -11.26
N ARG A 309 13.38 14.56 -10.93
CA ARG A 309 14.44 14.13 -11.86
C ARG A 309 13.84 13.36 -13.05
N ALA A 310 12.94 12.40 -12.80
CA ALA A 310 12.28 11.63 -13.85
C ALA A 310 11.48 12.52 -14.81
N GLN A 311 10.76 13.52 -14.28
CA GLN A 311 10.04 14.55 -15.05
C GLN A 311 10.94 15.38 -15.97
N ALA A 312 12.24 15.48 -15.67
CA ALA A 312 13.21 16.18 -16.50
C ALA A 312 13.92 15.26 -17.50
N MET A 313 14.14 13.99 -17.15
CA MET A 313 14.97 13.06 -17.92
C MET A 313 14.22 12.23 -18.95
N LEU A 314 12.99 11.83 -18.63
CA LEU A 314 12.20 10.97 -19.49
C LEU A 314 11.59 11.77 -20.64
N ASP A 315 11.33 11.09 -21.75
CA ASP A 315 10.69 11.71 -22.91
C ASP A 315 9.16 11.62 -22.78
N LYS A 316 8.49 12.78 -22.87
CA LYS A 316 7.05 12.91 -22.66
C LYS A 316 6.21 12.12 -23.68
N ASP A 317 6.75 11.86 -24.87
CA ASP A 317 6.00 11.23 -25.96
C ASP A 317 6.06 9.71 -25.85
N SER A 318 7.18 9.17 -25.35
CA SER A 318 7.42 7.73 -25.18
C SER A 318 7.23 7.21 -23.75
N ALA A 319 7.26 8.06 -22.72
CA ALA A 319 7.25 7.63 -21.32
C ALA A 319 6.03 8.11 -20.53
N MET A 320 5.72 7.36 -19.48
CA MET A 320 4.69 7.66 -18.50
C MET A 320 5.21 7.29 -17.11
N ILE A 321 4.99 8.14 -16.12
CA ILE A 321 5.53 7.96 -14.76
C ILE A 321 4.47 7.39 -13.83
N LEU A 322 4.85 6.40 -13.03
CA LEU A 322 4.04 5.82 -11.97
C LEU A 322 4.64 6.14 -10.60
N LEU A 323 3.81 6.69 -9.72
CA LEU A 323 4.13 6.90 -8.32
C LEU A 323 3.19 6.06 -7.45
N ASP A 324 3.63 4.85 -7.07
CA ASP A 324 2.86 3.98 -6.16
C ASP A 324 2.98 4.43 -4.70
N GLU A 325 1.99 4.18 -3.86
CA GLU A 325 1.97 4.59 -2.43
C GLU A 325 2.32 6.08 -2.23
N CYS A 326 1.66 6.96 -3.00
CA CYS A 326 1.98 8.38 -3.02
C CYS A 326 1.70 9.12 -1.70
N GLU A 327 0.92 8.52 -0.79
CA GLU A 327 0.73 8.97 0.59
C GLU A 327 2.04 9.14 1.38
N ASP A 328 3.13 8.47 0.97
CA ASP A 328 4.46 8.71 1.54
C ASP A 328 4.93 10.15 1.28
N ILE A 329 4.66 10.68 0.09
CA ILE A 329 5.09 12.01 -0.34
C ILE A 329 4.11 13.08 0.16
N PHE A 330 2.81 12.84 0.06
CA PHE A 330 1.79 13.82 0.42
C PHE A 330 1.48 13.76 1.92
N PRO A 331 1.37 14.90 2.63
CA PRO A 331 0.94 14.88 4.02
C PRO A 331 -0.52 14.41 4.11
N THR A 332 -0.76 13.40 4.95
CA THR A 332 -2.11 12.97 5.31
C THR A 332 -2.68 13.91 6.38
N LEU A 333 -4.01 14.01 6.46
CA LEU A 333 -4.71 14.89 7.41
C LEU A 333 -4.28 14.69 8.88
N TYR A 334 -3.74 13.51 9.21
CA TYR A 334 -3.34 13.13 10.57
C TYR A 334 -1.83 13.30 10.87
N ALA A 335 -0.97 13.50 9.86
CA ALA A 335 0.48 13.43 10.01
C ALA A 335 1.18 14.78 10.30
N LEU A 336 0.47 15.78 10.81
CA LEU A 336 0.98 17.15 11.01
C LEU A 336 2.15 17.30 12.00
N PHE A 337 2.57 16.26 12.71
CA PHE A 337 3.43 16.42 13.89
C PHE A 337 4.85 15.82 13.83
N PHE A 338 5.24 14.95 12.88
CA PHE A 338 6.51 14.22 13.02
C PHE A 338 7.35 13.91 11.78
N GLU A 339 7.02 14.37 10.57
CA GLU A 339 7.78 13.98 9.37
C GLU A 339 8.46 15.15 8.64
N ASN A 340 9.71 14.94 8.20
CA ASN A 340 10.45 15.79 7.26
C ASN A 340 9.84 15.69 5.84
N LYS A 341 8.53 15.95 5.70
CA LYS A 341 7.86 15.98 4.39
C LYS A 341 8.15 17.28 3.65
N PRO A 342 8.12 17.28 2.30
CA PRO A 342 8.24 18.50 1.52
C PRO A 342 7.15 19.51 1.91
N SER A 343 7.46 20.80 1.86
CA SER A 343 6.47 21.83 2.20
C SER A 343 5.24 21.73 1.28
N LYS A 344 4.04 22.08 1.78
CA LYS A 344 2.81 22.08 0.96
C LYS A 344 2.98 22.88 -0.34
N ASN A 345 3.72 23.99 -0.29
CA ASN A 345 4.00 24.82 -1.47
C ASN A 345 4.87 24.09 -2.51
N THR A 346 5.88 23.34 -2.05
CA THR A 346 6.74 22.51 -2.91
C THR A 346 5.93 21.46 -3.65
N LEU A 347 5.05 20.74 -2.95
CA LEU A 347 4.19 19.71 -3.54
C LEU A 347 3.16 20.29 -4.52
N ASN A 348 2.60 21.47 -4.24
CA ASN A 348 1.69 22.14 -5.17
C ASN A 348 2.39 22.49 -6.49
N LYS A 349 3.59 23.08 -6.40
CA LYS A 349 4.40 23.39 -7.59
C LYS A 349 4.78 22.14 -8.37
N MET A 350 4.99 21.01 -7.71
CA MET A 350 5.26 19.72 -8.37
C MET A 350 4.09 19.31 -9.27
N LEU A 351 2.86 19.33 -8.72
CA LEU A 351 1.65 18.96 -9.47
C LEU A 351 1.36 19.95 -10.61
N GLU A 352 1.65 21.23 -10.41
CA GLU A 352 1.46 22.28 -11.43
C GLU A 352 2.52 22.26 -12.54
N SER A 353 3.64 21.53 -12.35
CA SER A 353 4.77 21.50 -13.29
C SER A 353 5.01 20.14 -13.95
N VAL A 354 4.05 19.23 -13.86
CA VAL A 354 4.09 17.91 -14.52
C VAL A 354 4.16 18.10 -16.04
N LYS A 355 5.24 17.60 -16.65
CA LYS A 355 5.47 17.63 -18.11
C LYS A 355 5.23 16.27 -18.74
N ILE A 356 5.53 15.22 -18.00
CA ILE A 356 5.41 13.83 -18.42
C ILE A 356 4.13 13.26 -17.81
N PRO A 357 3.27 12.62 -18.62
CA PRO A 357 2.07 11.91 -18.16
C PRO A 357 2.37 11.11 -16.89
N SER A 358 1.59 11.33 -15.82
CA SER A 358 1.87 10.74 -14.51
C SER A 358 0.62 10.14 -13.87
N ILE A 359 0.77 8.93 -13.34
CA ILE A 359 -0.23 8.25 -12.51
C ILE A 359 0.27 8.19 -11.07
N PHE A 360 -0.58 8.61 -10.15
CA PHE A 360 -0.38 8.58 -8.71
C PHE A 360 -1.33 7.55 -8.12
N LEU A 361 -0.81 6.56 -7.39
CA LEU A 361 -1.62 5.54 -6.76
C LEU A 361 -1.61 5.70 -5.25
N SER A 362 -2.77 5.50 -4.62
CA SER A 362 -2.89 5.51 -3.16
C SER A 362 -3.81 4.43 -2.63
N ASN A 363 -3.53 3.90 -1.44
CA ASN A 363 -4.40 2.94 -0.75
C ASN A 363 -5.60 3.59 -0.05
N SER A 364 -5.66 4.92 0.00
CA SER A 364 -6.77 5.63 0.62
C SER A 364 -6.99 7.01 -0.01
N ALA A 365 -8.14 7.62 0.24
CA ALA A 365 -8.40 9.02 -0.11
C ALA A 365 -7.87 10.01 0.96
N SER A 366 -6.97 9.58 1.86
CA SER A 366 -6.57 10.35 3.06
C SER A 366 -5.58 11.51 2.79
N ILE A 367 -5.36 11.84 1.52
CA ILE A 367 -4.57 12.99 1.06
C ILE A 367 -5.36 14.27 1.29
N ASP A 368 -4.66 15.35 1.68
CA ASP A 368 -5.26 16.67 1.86
C ASP A 368 -6.04 17.09 0.58
N PRO A 369 -7.33 17.47 0.71
CA PRO A 369 -8.16 17.91 -0.42
C PRO A 369 -7.56 19.03 -1.28
N ALA A 370 -6.65 19.84 -0.74
CA ALA A 370 -5.94 20.87 -1.50
C ALA A 370 -5.09 20.28 -2.64
N PHE A 371 -4.51 19.09 -2.46
CA PHE A 371 -3.78 18.39 -3.52
C PHE A 371 -4.73 17.68 -4.47
N LEU A 372 -5.82 17.08 -3.96
CA LEU A 372 -6.81 16.38 -4.79
C LEU A 372 -7.40 17.26 -5.90
N ARG A 373 -7.60 18.55 -5.62
CA ARG A 373 -8.10 19.55 -6.60
C ARG A 373 -7.14 19.89 -7.73
N ARG A 374 -5.87 19.47 -7.65
CA ARG A 374 -4.82 19.78 -8.64
C ARG A 374 -4.50 18.61 -9.56
N PHE A 375 -5.03 17.43 -9.28
CA PHE A 375 -5.02 16.34 -10.26
C PHE A 375 -6.10 16.62 -11.30
N ASP A 376 -5.81 16.26 -12.56
CA ASP A 376 -6.78 16.42 -13.64
C ASP A 376 -7.93 15.41 -13.48
N ILE A 377 -7.60 14.19 -13.04
CA ILE A 377 -8.55 13.12 -12.77
C ILE A 377 -8.28 12.54 -11.38
N VAL A 378 -9.35 12.37 -10.60
CA VAL A 378 -9.38 11.63 -9.33
C VAL A 378 -10.41 10.52 -9.47
N LEU A 379 -9.98 9.26 -9.40
CA LEU A 379 -10.86 8.10 -9.59
C LEU A 379 -10.65 7.04 -8.50
N GLU A 380 -11.77 6.57 -7.94
CA GLU A 380 -11.78 5.40 -7.05
C GLU A 380 -11.82 4.11 -7.87
N ILE A 381 -10.85 3.23 -7.66
CA ILE A 381 -10.84 1.88 -8.22
C ILE A 381 -11.53 0.94 -7.23
N HIS A 382 -12.70 0.45 -7.65
CA HIS A 382 -13.45 -0.56 -6.91
C HIS A 382 -12.94 -1.97 -7.20
N ALA A 383 -13.18 -2.89 -6.27
CA ALA A 383 -12.82 -4.29 -6.46
C ALA A 383 -13.62 -4.89 -7.64
N PRO A 384 -12.98 -5.69 -8.51
CA PRO A 384 -13.69 -6.34 -9.61
C PRO A 384 -14.80 -7.26 -9.08
N PRO A 385 -15.93 -7.37 -9.79
CA PRO A 385 -16.96 -8.37 -9.49
C PRO A 385 -16.37 -9.77 -9.39
N LYS A 386 -16.99 -10.64 -8.58
CA LYS A 386 -16.50 -12.00 -8.32
C LYS A 386 -16.22 -12.77 -9.61
N GLU A 387 -17.16 -12.72 -10.57
CA GLU A 387 -17.04 -13.37 -11.88
C GLU A 387 -15.82 -12.89 -12.67
N LYS A 388 -15.58 -11.58 -12.70
CA LYS A 388 -14.40 -11.00 -13.38
C LYS A 388 -13.11 -11.36 -12.67
N LYS A 389 -13.11 -11.34 -11.33
CA LYS A 389 -11.95 -11.79 -10.53
C LYS A 389 -11.64 -13.26 -10.79
N GLN A 390 -12.65 -14.12 -10.92
CA GLN A 390 -12.48 -15.53 -11.30
C GLN A 390 -11.88 -15.65 -12.71
N ALA A 391 -12.40 -14.93 -13.70
CA ALA A 391 -11.88 -14.93 -15.06
C ALA A 391 -10.40 -14.47 -15.13
N MET A 392 -10.03 -13.44 -14.36
CA MET A 392 -8.63 -12.99 -14.24
C MET A 392 -7.73 -14.06 -13.62
N ILE A 393 -8.20 -14.73 -12.56
CA ILE A 393 -7.47 -15.85 -11.92
C ILE A 393 -7.31 -17.01 -12.91
N GLU A 394 -8.37 -17.36 -13.65
CA GLU A 394 -8.32 -18.40 -14.68
C GLU A 394 -7.33 -18.06 -15.79
N LYS A 395 -7.33 -16.82 -16.29
CA LYS A 395 -6.37 -16.34 -17.29
C LYS A 395 -4.94 -16.45 -16.77
N ALA A 396 -4.70 -16.06 -15.52
CA ALA A 396 -3.39 -16.17 -14.85
C ALA A 396 -2.95 -17.63 -14.67
N LEU A 397 -3.85 -18.53 -14.27
CA LEU A 397 -3.55 -19.96 -14.13
C LEU A 397 -3.30 -20.63 -15.48
N LYS A 398 -4.07 -20.25 -16.52
CA LYS A 398 -3.93 -20.75 -17.89
C LYS A 398 -2.60 -20.35 -18.51
N SER A 399 -2.15 -19.10 -18.34
CA SER A 399 -0.81 -18.68 -18.79
C SER A 399 0.30 -19.48 -18.10
N GLN A 400 0.04 -19.91 -16.87
CA GLN A 400 0.91 -20.79 -16.10
C GLN A 400 0.66 -22.29 -16.37
N LYS A 401 -0.24 -22.72 -17.27
CA LYS A 401 -0.55 -24.15 -17.49
C LYS A 401 -0.94 -24.91 -16.21
N ILE A 402 -1.61 -24.23 -15.26
CA ILE A 402 -2.13 -24.83 -14.04
C ILE A 402 -3.65 -24.94 -14.15
N GLN A 403 -4.21 -26.10 -13.83
CA GLN A 403 -5.66 -26.31 -13.75
C GLN A 403 -6.10 -26.45 -12.29
N LEU A 404 -7.12 -25.69 -11.93
CA LEU A 404 -7.87 -25.79 -10.68
C LEU A 404 -9.35 -26.00 -11.00
N ASP A 405 -10.09 -26.60 -10.07
CA ASP A 405 -11.54 -26.70 -10.14
C ASP A 405 -12.23 -25.38 -9.76
N SER A 406 -13.47 -25.21 -10.24
CA SER A 406 -14.26 -23.98 -10.07
C SER A 406 -14.49 -23.61 -8.59
N MET A 407 -14.61 -24.60 -7.70
CA MET A 407 -14.73 -24.35 -6.26
C MET A 407 -13.49 -23.66 -5.68
N THR A 408 -12.30 -24.19 -5.97
CA THR A 408 -11.04 -23.59 -5.50
C THR A 408 -10.86 -22.19 -6.09
N ILE A 409 -11.16 -22.00 -7.38
CA ILE A 409 -11.09 -20.68 -8.04
C ILE A 409 -12.04 -19.68 -7.37
N SER A 410 -13.26 -20.11 -7.03
CA SER A 410 -14.21 -19.29 -6.28
C SER A 410 -13.67 -18.90 -4.91
N GLN A 411 -13.08 -19.83 -4.16
CA GLN A 411 -12.49 -19.52 -2.85
C GLN A 411 -11.31 -18.54 -2.95
N ILE A 412 -10.45 -18.71 -3.96
CA ILE A 412 -9.36 -17.75 -4.23
C ILE A 412 -9.94 -16.37 -4.58
N SER A 413 -11.01 -16.31 -5.40
CA SER A 413 -11.65 -15.06 -5.77
C SER A 413 -12.29 -14.32 -4.58
N GLU A 414 -12.78 -15.04 -3.58
CA GLU A 414 -13.38 -14.47 -2.37
C GLU A 414 -12.34 -14.01 -1.34
N SER A 415 -11.10 -14.49 -1.45
CA SER A 415 -10.01 -14.11 -0.56
C SER A 415 -9.41 -12.73 -0.86
N SER A 416 -8.64 -12.16 0.07
CA SER A 416 -7.85 -10.94 -0.17
C SER A 416 -6.49 -11.17 -0.81
N LEU A 417 -6.23 -12.37 -1.35
CA LEU A 417 -4.97 -12.66 -2.01
C LEU A 417 -4.79 -11.74 -3.22
N SER A 418 -3.61 -11.13 -3.34
CA SER A 418 -3.24 -10.32 -4.49
C SER A 418 -2.83 -11.22 -5.67
N GLN A 419 -2.95 -10.68 -6.89
CA GLN A 419 -2.48 -11.37 -8.09
C GLN A 419 -0.97 -11.67 -8.05
N GLY A 420 -0.18 -10.80 -7.41
CA GLY A 420 1.25 -11.03 -7.20
C GLY A 420 1.53 -12.27 -6.36
N VAL A 421 0.82 -12.42 -5.23
CA VAL A 421 0.91 -13.62 -4.38
C VAL A 421 0.50 -14.87 -5.15
N LEU A 422 -0.57 -14.80 -5.94
CA LEU A 422 -1.01 -15.91 -6.78
C LEU A 422 0.07 -16.34 -7.78
N LEU A 423 0.67 -15.39 -8.51
CA LEU A 423 1.71 -15.68 -9.50
C LEU A 423 2.99 -16.21 -8.85
N GLN A 424 3.39 -15.67 -7.69
CA GLN A 424 4.51 -16.19 -6.91
C GLN A 424 4.25 -17.62 -6.43
N ALA A 425 3.06 -17.89 -5.92
CA ALA A 425 2.66 -19.23 -5.50
C ALA A 425 2.66 -20.22 -6.68
N CYS A 426 2.21 -19.79 -7.86
CA CYS A 426 2.30 -20.58 -9.10
C CYS A 426 3.75 -20.88 -9.50
N LYS A 427 4.67 -19.92 -9.33
CA LYS A 427 6.09 -20.10 -9.62
C LYS A 427 6.72 -21.10 -8.64
N VAL A 428 6.44 -20.96 -7.34
CA VAL A 428 6.95 -21.85 -6.28
C VAL A 428 6.46 -23.28 -6.49
N SER A 429 5.15 -23.48 -6.68
CA SER A 429 4.55 -24.82 -6.84
C SER A 429 5.10 -25.57 -8.05
N LYS A 430 5.28 -24.89 -9.19
CA LYS A 430 5.92 -25.48 -10.37
C LYS A 430 7.38 -25.88 -10.15
N THR A 431 8.11 -25.07 -9.38
CA THR A 431 9.54 -25.31 -9.13
C THR A 431 9.69 -26.54 -8.24
N LEU A 432 8.89 -26.66 -7.19
CA LEU A 432 8.83 -27.84 -6.34
C LEU A 432 8.47 -29.11 -7.13
N ALA A 433 7.53 -29.01 -8.07
CA ALA A 433 7.09 -30.12 -8.90
C ALA A 433 8.02 -30.45 -10.10
N LYS A 434 9.13 -29.73 -10.30
CA LYS A 434 10.17 -30.12 -11.29
C LYS A 434 11.14 -31.16 -10.71
N THR A 435 11.23 -31.24 -9.40
CA THR A 435 12.18 -32.10 -8.68
C THR A 435 11.72 -33.55 -8.54
N SER A 436 10.46 -33.88 -8.89
CA SER A 436 9.90 -35.22 -8.79
C SER A 436 9.87 -35.96 -10.14
N LYS A 437 10.38 -37.20 -10.19
CA LYS A 437 10.20 -38.13 -11.32
C LYS A 437 8.79 -38.73 -11.30
N GLN A 438 7.78 -37.91 -11.53
CA GLN A 438 6.36 -38.31 -11.44
C GLN A 438 5.67 -38.31 -12.80
N SER A 439 4.59 -39.10 -12.92
CA SER A 439 3.70 -39.07 -14.08
C SER A 439 3.05 -37.69 -14.24
N ALA A 440 2.61 -37.33 -15.46
CA ALA A 440 2.01 -36.03 -15.74
C ALA A 440 0.80 -35.70 -14.84
N LYS A 441 0.00 -36.72 -14.48
CA LYS A 441 -1.19 -36.58 -13.63
C LYS A 441 -0.84 -36.35 -12.16
N GLU A 442 0.16 -37.07 -11.64
CA GLU A 442 0.66 -36.88 -10.26
C GLU A 442 1.36 -35.53 -10.11
N ARG A 443 2.11 -35.12 -11.13
CA ARG A 443 2.76 -33.81 -11.17
C ARG A 443 1.73 -32.68 -11.07
N GLN A 444 0.63 -32.77 -11.82
CA GLN A 444 -0.44 -31.76 -11.75
C GLN A 444 -1.12 -31.73 -10.38
N LYS A 445 -1.31 -32.91 -9.75
CA LYS A 445 -1.84 -33.02 -8.39
C LYS A 445 -0.91 -32.37 -7.36
N SER A 446 0.39 -32.66 -7.43
CA SER A 446 1.40 -32.05 -6.56
C SER A 446 1.48 -30.53 -6.72
N ILE A 447 1.44 -30.02 -7.96
CA ILE A 447 1.39 -28.56 -8.21
C ILE A 447 0.18 -27.94 -7.53
N ARG A 448 -1.00 -28.56 -7.63
CA ARG A 448 -2.22 -28.07 -6.99
C ARG A 448 -2.12 -28.05 -5.47
N GLU A 449 -1.63 -29.13 -4.86
CA GLU A 449 -1.48 -29.23 -3.40
C GLU A 449 -0.48 -28.18 -2.87
N SER A 450 0.70 -28.08 -3.49
CA SER A 450 1.69 -27.07 -3.12
C SER A 450 1.21 -25.64 -3.35
N LEU A 451 0.47 -25.38 -4.44
CA LEU A 451 -0.11 -24.07 -4.70
C LEU A 451 -1.06 -23.67 -3.56
N ILE A 452 -2.00 -24.55 -3.21
CA ILE A 452 -2.99 -24.27 -2.16
C ILE A 452 -2.32 -24.11 -0.79
N GLN A 453 -1.27 -24.89 -0.52
CA GLN A 453 -0.47 -24.73 0.70
C GLN A 453 0.16 -23.34 0.80
N VAL A 454 0.85 -22.89 -0.26
CA VAL A 454 1.51 -21.56 -0.27
C VAL A 454 0.49 -20.43 -0.11
N LEU A 455 -0.67 -20.54 -0.77
CA LEU A 455 -1.75 -19.57 -0.63
C LEU A 455 -2.34 -19.58 0.79
N ASN A 456 -2.55 -20.76 1.39
CA ASN A 456 -3.06 -20.87 2.75
C ASN A 456 -2.10 -20.30 3.81
N GLU A 457 -0.78 -20.42 3.63
CA GLU A 457 0.17 -19.76 4.54
C GLU A 457 0.05 -18.24 4.50
N HIS A 458 -0.19 -17.64 3.31
CA HIS A 458 -0.47 -16.21 3.21
C HIS A 458 -1.80 -15.83 3.88
N LEU A 459 -2.84 -16.65 3.70
CA LEU A 459 -4.14 -16.42 4.33
C LEU A 459 -4.08 -16.53 5.85
N LYS A 460 -3.30 -17.49 6.39
CA LYS A 460 -3.07 -17.61 7.84
C LYS A 460 -2.45 -16.35 8.43
N LEU A 461 -1.43 -15.80 7.78
CA LEU A 461 -0.77 -14.55 8.21
C LEU A 461 -1.75 -13.36 8.22
N GLN A 462 -2.76 -13.38 7.36
CA GLN A 462 -3.80 -12.35 7.27
C GLN A 462 -5.03 -12.64 8.15
N GLY A 463 -5.03 -13.73 8.92
CA GLY A 463 -6.18 -14.14 9.74
C GLY A 463 -7.42 -14.50 8.92
N GLN A 464 -7.26 -14.90 7.65
CA GLN A 464 -8.36 -15.16 6.73
C GLN A 464 -8.73 -16.63 6.63
N LYS A 465 -9.96 -16.87 6.12
CA LYS A 465 -10.48 -18.20 5.85
C LYS A 465 -9.60 -18.94 4.84
N LEU A 466 -9.17 -20.14 5.21
CA LEU A 466 -8.31 -20.98 4.36
C LEU A 466 -9.09 -21.60 3.19
N ILE A 467 -8.38 -21.78 2.08
CA ILE A 467 -8.85 -22.49 0.89
C ILE A 467 -8.88 -23.98 1.22
N SER A 468 -10.04 -24.61 0.99
CA SER A 468 -10.25 -26.03 1.22
C SER A 468 -10.35 -26.78 -0.10
N THR A 469 -9.56 -27.84 -0.25
CA THR A 469 -9.64 -28.77 -1.38
C THR A 469 -10.78 -29.77 -1.26
N SER A 470 -11.32 -29.96 -0.05
CA SER A 470 -12.47 -30.82 0.18
C SER A 470 -13.75 -29.99 0.18
N LYS A 471 -14.79 -30.51 -0.49
CA LYS A 471 -16.17 -30.01 -0.31
C LYS A 471 -16.50 -30.16 1.17
N PRO A 472 -16.87 -29.09 1.89
CA PRO A 472 -17.47 -29.28 3.20
C PRO A 472 -18.71 -30.15 2.99
N LYS A 473 -18.88 -31.21 3.81
CA LYS A 473 -20.18 -31.88 3.90
C LYS A 473 -21.15 -30.81 4.42
N SER A 474 -21.85 -30.14 3.52
CA SER A 474 -22.86 -29.16 3.89
C SER A 474 -23.96 -29.90 4.63
N LEU A 475 -24.33 -29.37 5.80
CA LEU A 475 -25.51 -29.85 6.48
C LEU A 475 -26.72 -29.70 5.54
N PRO A 476 -27.62 -30.69 5.50
CA PRO A 476 -28.77 -30.63 4.63
C PRO A 476 -29.70 -29.49 5.08
N TYR A 477 -30.19 -28.69 4.13
CA TYR A 477 -31.07 -27.57 4.40
C TYR A 477 -32.20 -27.51 3.36
N ASP A 478 -33.43 -27.30 3.82
CA ASP A 478 -34.61 -27.15 3.00
C ASP A 478 -35.45 -25.98 3.56
N MET A 479 -35.74 -24.98 2.72
CA MET A 479 -36.50 -23.78 3.10
C MET A 479 -37.90 -24.11 3.63
N SER A 480 -38.50 -25.22 3.20
CA SER A 480 -39.81 -25.65 3.71
C SER A 480 -39.79 -26.12 5.17
N LEU A 481 -38.60 -26.33 5.75
CA LEU A 481 -38.44 -26.59 7.18
C LEU A 481 -38.60 -25.33 8.02
N ILE A 482 -38.54 -24.14 7.43
CA ILE A 482 -38.81 -22.89 8.15
C ILE A 482 -40.29 -22.88 8.55
N ASN A 483 -40.53 -22.78 9.87
CA ASN A 483 -41.82 -22.43 10.41
C ASN A 483 -41.83 -20.93 10.72
N ALA A 484 -42.66 -20.16 10.01
CA ALA A 484 -42.73 -18.72 10.17
C ALA A 484 -44.19 -18.24 10.25
N SER A 485 -44.41 -17.05 10.79
CA SER A 485 -45.74 -16.41 10.87
C SER A 485 -46.35 -16.09 9.50
N VAL A 486 -45.55 -16.14 8.44
CA VAL A 486 -45.93 -15.83 7.05
C VAL A 486 -45.57 -17.01 6.17
N ASP A 487 -46.33 -17.23 5.08
CA ASP A 487 -45.92 -18.16 4.03
C ASP A 487 -44.65 -17.64 3.33
N MET A 488 -43.55 -18.39 3.48
CA MET A 488 -42.24 -18.07 2.92
C MET A 488 -42.25 -18.02 1.39
N LYS A 489 -43.01 -18.88 0.71
CA LYS A 489 -43.06 -18.88 -0.76
C LYS A 489 -43.75 -17.62 -1.27
N ALA A 490 -44.91 -17.30 -0.71
CA ALA A 490 -45.63 -16.07 -1.03
C ALA A 490 -44.82 -14.81 -0.67
N LEU A 491 -44.04 -14.84 0.41
CA LEU A 491 -43.13 -13.75 0.77
C LEU A 491 -42.04 -13.54 -0.29
N CYS A 492 -41.37 -14.61 -0.72
CA CYS A 492 -40.37 -14.54 -1.79
C CYS A 492 -40.96 -13.98 -3.09
N GLU A 493 -42.15 -14.42 -3.48
CA GLU A 493 -42.84 -13.89 -4.67
C GLU A 493 -43.19 -12.40 -4.54
N ARG A 494 -43.69 -11.95 -3.39
CA ARG A 494 -43.93 -10.52 -3.15
C ARG A 494 -42.65 -9.70 -3.23
N ILE A 495 -41.55 -10.18 -2.65
CA ILE A 495 -40.25 -9.50 -2.73
C ILE A 495 -39.76 -9.45 -4.18
N LYS A 496 -39.92 -10.54 -4.96
CA LYS A 496 -39.60 -10.56 -6.40
C LYS A 496 -40.37 -9.49 -7.17
N ASN A 497 -41.66 -9.32 -6.87
CA ASN A 497 -42.53 -8.37 -7.56
C ASN A 497 -42.20 -6.91 -7.21
N VAL A 498 -41.89 -6.61 -5.93
CA VAL A 498 -41.57 -5.24 -5.49
C VAL A 498 -40.16 -4.83 -5.90
N CYS A 499 -39.18 -5.73 -5.76
CA CYS A 499 -37.77 -5.43 -6.05
C CYS A 499 -37.38 -5.58 -7.53
N GLY A 500 -38.33 -5.92 -8.40
CA GLY A 500 -38.15 -5.99 -9.84
C GLY A 500 -36.95 -6.82 -10.29
N ALA A 501 -37.12 -8.13 -10.40
CA ALA A 501 -36.33 -8.86 -11.40
C ALA A 501 -36.73 -8.28 -12.77
N LYS A 502 -35.87 -7.43 -13.34
CA LYS A 502 -36.01 -7.01 -14.74
C LYS A 502 -36.03 -8.27 -15.59
N ASP A 503 -37.18 -8.54 -16.20
CA ASP A 503 -37.31 -9.51 -17.26
C ASP A 503 -36.33 -9.10 -18.38
N PRO A 504 -35.30 -9.90 -18.72
CA PRO A 504 -34.32 -9.51 -19.73
C PRO A 504 -34.94 -9.32 -21.13
N ASN A 505 -36.20 -9.70 -21.32
CA ASN A 505 -36.95 -9.54 -22.57
C ASN A 505 -37.94 -8.34 -22.58
N LYS A 506 -38.06 -7.55 -21.51
CA LYS A 506 -38.86 -6.31 -21.51
C LYS A 506 -37.93 -5.10 -21.54
N LEU A 507 -37.38 -4.85 -22.73
CA LEU A 507 -36.68 -3.62 -23.04
C LEU A 507 -37.71 -2.51 -23.29
N GLU A 508 -37.53 -1.38 -22.59
CA GLU A 508 -38.05 -0.05 -22.94
C GLU A 508 -39.58 0.10 -23.12
N SER A 509 -40.30 0.37 -22.04
CA SER A 509 -41.48 1.27 -22.07
C SER A 509 -42.08 1.46 -20.67
N SER A 510 -41.41 2.24 -19.81
CA SER A 510 -42.05 2.88 -18.64
C SER A 510 -41.14 3.99 -18.16
N LEU A 511 -41.14 5.12 -18.88
CA LEU A 511 -40.44 6.35 -18.50
C LEU A 511 -41.29 7.30 -17.64
N ASP A 512 -42.52 6.92 -17.27
CA ASP A 512 -43.46 7.81 -16.57
C ASP A 512 -44.12 7.14 -15.35
N SER A 513 -43.33 6.72 -14.36
CA SER A 513 -43.85 6.64 -12.98
C SER A 513 -42.73 6.90 -11.99
N SER A 514 -42.65 8.15 -11.55
CA SER A 514 -41.91 8.65 -10.38
C SER A 514 -42.44 8.11 -9.04
N ASP A 515 -42.95 6.88 -9.02
CA ASP A 515 -43.38 6.19 -7.81
C ASP A 515 -42.28 5.19 -7.43
N SER A 516 -41.31 5.70 -6.66
CA SER A 516 -40.45 5.00 -5.69
C SER A 516 -40.25 3.49 -5.91
N ALA A 517 -39.06 3.09 -6.36
CA ALA A 517 -38.54 1.75 -6.12
C ALA A 517 -38.34 1.54 -4.62
N GLN A 518 -39.42 1.24 -3.89
CA GLN A 518 -39.42 1.17 -2.43
C GLN A 518 -38.53 0.00 -1.96
N GLY A 519 -37.48 0.31 -1.20
CA GLY A 519 -36.66 -0.70 -0.52
C GLY A 519 -37.50 -1.60 0.38
N VAL A 520 -37.07 -2.85 0.57
CA VAL A 520 -37.79 -3.84 1.39
C VAL A 520 -37.00 -4.10 2.68
N ARG A 521 -37.61 -3.83 3.84
CA ARG A 521 -36.99 -3.97 5.16
C ARG A 521 -37.71 -5.03 5.98
N ILE A 522 -37.02 -6.12 6.27
CA ILE A 522 -37.57 -7.29 6.97
C ILE A 522 -36.88 -7.44 8.32
N LEU A 523 -37.66 -7.50 9.39
CA LEU A 523 -37.21 -7.94 10.71
C LEU A 523 -37.56 -9.41 10.90
N ALA A 524 -36.56 -10.28 10.86
CA ALA A 524 -36.68 -11.70 11.18
C ALA A 524 -36.39 -11.91 12.68
N TYR A 525 -37.39 -12.31 13.45
CA TYR A 525 -37.25 -12.50 14.91
C TYR A 525 -37.76 -13.86 15.36
N GLY A 526 -37.30 -14.37 16.50
CA GLY A 526 -37.74 -15.64 17.07
C GLY A 526 -36.61 -16.43 17.72
N MET A 527 -36.85 -17.69 18.08
CA MET A 527 -35.88 -18.49 18.84
C MET A 527 -34.55 -18.71 18.09
N ALA A 528 -33.46 -18.87 18.84
CA ALA A 528 -32.17 -19.24 18.26
C ALA A 528 -32.28 -20.60 17.56
N GLY A 529 -31.68 -20.70 16.36
CA GLY A 529 -31.73 -21.92 15.55
C GLY A 529 -33.00 -22.12 14.70
N SER A 530 -33.96 -21.18 14.71
CA SER A 530 -35.20 -21.29 13.91
C SER A 530 -35.03 -21.04 12.40
N GLY A 531 -33.83 -20.65 11.95
CA GLY A 531 -33.51 -20.50 10.52
C GLY A 531 -33.53 -19.07 9.98
N LYS A 532 -33.53 -18.04 10.84
CA LYS A 532 -33.52 -16.61 10.44
C LYS A 532 -32.40 -16.25 9.46
N SER A 533 -31.16 -16.58 9.78
CA SER A 533 -29.99 -16.26 8.94
C SER A 533 -29.94 -17.13 7.68
N GLU A 534 -30.45 -18.36 7.75
CA GLU A 534 -30.56 -19.25 6.57
C GLU A 534 -31.65 -18.78 5.60
N PHE A 535 -32.75 -18.22 6.09
CA PHE A 535 -33.77 -17.59 5.25
C PHE A 535 -33.17 -16.52 4.33
N ALA A 536 -32.30 -15.66 4.87
CA ALA A 536 -31.69 -14.62 4.07
C ALA A 536 -30.76 -15.17 2.97
N LYS A 537 -30.01 -16.25 3.27
CA LYS A 537 -29.19 -16.96 2.27
C LYS A 537 -30.05 -17.62 1.19
N ALA A 538 -31.15 -18.26 1.60
CA ALA A 538 -32.09 -18.89 0.69
C ALA A 538 -32.74 -17.85 -0.24
N LEU A 539 -33.17 -16.71 0.32
CA LEU A 539 -33.73 -15.61 -0.44
C LEU A 539 -32.72 -15.05 -1.46
N ALA A 540 -31.46 -14.83 -1.07
CA ALA A 540 -30.43 -14.35 -1.99
C ALA A 540 -30.23 -15.30 -3.17
N LYS A 541 -30.21 -16.61 -2.92
CA LYS A 541 -30.12 -17.63 -3.97
C LYS A 541 -31.35 -17.64 -4.88
N GLU A 542 -32.53 -17.52 -4.30
CA GLU A 542 -33.82 -17.52 -5.02
C GLU A 542 -34.02 -16.25 -5.88
N LEU A 543 -33.39 -15.14 -5.48
CA LEU A 543 -33.41 -13.86 -6.20
C LEU A 543 -32.20 -13.65 -7.13
N ASP A 544 -31.26 -14.61 -7.17
CA ASP A 544 -29.96 -14.47 -7.84
C ASP A 544 -29.24 -13.15 -7.52
N LYS A 545 -29.23 -12.78 -6.23
CA LYS A 545 -28.60 -11.56 -5.73
C LYS A 545 -27.40 -11.89 -4.84
N PRO A 546 -26.32 -11.10 -4.88
CA PRO A 546 -25.25 -11.22 -3.90
C PRO A 546 -25.77 -11.00 -2.48
N LEU A 547 -25.11 -11.61 -1.49
CA LEU A 547 -25.44 -11.46 -0.07
C LEU A 547 -24.32 -10.71 0.65
N VAL A 548 -24.65 -9.58 1.29
CA VAL A 548 -23.76 -8.89 2.22
C VAL A 548 -24.26 -9.20 3.62
N LEU A 549 -23.62 -10.16 4.29
CA LEU A 549 -23.91 -10.52 5.68
C LEU A 549 -22.88 -9.84 6.60
N LYS A 550 -23.37 -9.07 7.56
CA LYS A 550 -22.56 -8.49 8.65
C LYS A 550 -23.15 -8.92 9.98
N ARG A 551 -22.29 -9.30 10.93
CA ARG A 551 -22.69 -9.44 12.33
C ARG A 551 -22.59 -8.08 13.01
N ALA A 552 -23.31 -7.90 14.10
CA ALA A 552 -23.17 -6.70 14.92
C ALA A 552 -21.71 -6.40 15.32
N SER A 553 -20.93 -7.43 15.66
CA SER A 553 -19.50 -7.28 15.98
C SER A 553 -18.66 -6.70 14.84
N ASP A 554 -19.08 -6.88 13.59
CA ASP A 554 -18.37 -6.34 12.42
C ASP A 554 -18.59 -4.83 12.25
N LEU A 555 -19.62 -4.28 12.92
CA LEU A 555 -20.00 -2.87 12.84
C LEU A 555 -19.47 -2.06 14.04
N LEU A 556 -19.26 -2.71 15.18
CA LEU A 556 -18.79 -2.06 16.41
C LEU A 556 -17.31 -1.69 16.34
N SER A 557 -16.97 -0.46 16.73
CA SER A 557 -15.60 0.08 16.75
C SER A 557 -15.31 0.70 18.11
N MET A 558 -14.06 0.61 18.56
CA MET A 558 -13.60 1.27 19.79
C MET A 558 -13.39 2.79 19.60
N TRP A 559 -13.36 3.26 18.35
CA TRP A 559 -13.09 4.66 18.00
C TRP A 559 -14.40 5.44 17.85
N VAL A 560 -14.45 6.65 18.43
CA VAL A 560 -15.62 7.54 18.32
C VAL A 560 -15.90 7.84 16.84
N GLY A 561 -17.14 7.59 16.39
CA GLY A 561 -17.56 7.77 14.98
C GLY A 561 -17.23 6.59 14.06
N GLY A 562 -16.43 5.62 14.51
CA GLY A 562 -16.02 4.48 13.68
C GLY A 562 -17.16 3.50 13.40
N SER A 563 -18.08 3.32 14.35
CA SER A 563 -19.24 2.45 14.16
C SER A 563 -20.25 3.02 13.17
N GLU A 564 -20.48 4.32 13.22
CA GLU A 564 -21.33 5.04 12.29
C GLU A 564 -20.79 4.92 10.85
N GLN A 565 -19.47 5.08 10.68
CA GLN A 565 -18.81 4.85 9.39
C GLN A 565 -18.98 3.40 8.90
N ASN A 566 -18.83 2.42 9.79
CA ASN A 566 -19.00 1.01 9.43
C ASN A 566 -20.44 0.68 9.02
N ILE A 567 -21.44 1.24 9.72
CA ILE A 567 -22.86 1.10 9.38
C ILE A 567 -23.10 1.69 7.99
N ALA A 568 -22.74 2.95 7.76
CA ALA A 568 -22.89 3.60 6.45
C ALA A 568 -22.18 2.83 5.33
N GLN A 569 -20.98 2.31 5.61
CA GLN A 569 -20.23 1.50 4.65
C GLN A 569 -20.93 0.18 4.33
N ALA A 570 -21.58 -0.48 5.30
CA ALA A 570 -22.30 -1.73 5.06
C ALA A 570 -23.50 -1.54 4.12
N PHE A 571 -24.28 -0.46 4.31
CA PHE A 571 -25.37 -0.09 3.41
C PHE A 571 -24.87 0.30 2.02
N SER A 572 -23.85 1.16 1.94
CA SER A 572 -23.24 1.56 0.67
C SER A 572 -22.63 0.36 -0.07
N GLU A 573 -21.99 -0.58 0.64
CA GLU A 573 -21.46 -1.82 0.06
C GLU A 573 -22.57 -2.68 -0.56
N ALA A 574 -23.69 -2.83 0.14
CA ALA A 574 -24.83 -3.59 -0.37
C ALA A 574 -25.48 -2.93 -1.58
N GLU A 575 -25.64 -1.61 -1.55
CA GLU A 575 -26.21 -0.82 -2.65
C GLU A 575 -25.34 -0.90 -3.90
N LYS A 576 -24.03 -0.64 -3.77
CA LYS A 576 -23.06 -0.74 -4.89
C LYS A 576 -23.03 -2.13 -5.52
N LYS A 577 -23.27 -3.18 -4.74
CA LYS A 577 -23.29 -4.58 -5.21
C LYS A 577 -24.67 -5.02 -5.71
N GLY A 578 -25.73 -4.23 -5.54
CA GLY A 578 -27.11 -4.66 -5.76
C GLY A 578 -27.51 -5.87 -4.89
N ALA A 579 -26.87 -6.01 -3.73
CA ALA A 579 -26.94 -7.16 -2.84
C ALA A 579 -28.07 -7.08 -1.82
N ILE A 580 -28.46 -8.23 -1.26
CA ILE A 580 -29.26 -8.28 -0.04
C ILE A 580 -28.35 -7.98 1.14
N LEU A 581 -28.69 -6.96 1.94
CA LEU A 581 -28.00 -6.65 3.19
C LEU A 581 -28.63 -7.45 4.34
N VAL A 582 -27.82 -8.21 5.06
CA VAL A 582 -28.22 -8.90 6.28
C VAL A 582 -27.39 -8.40 7.43
N LEU A 583 -28.07 -7.89 8.45
CA LEU A 583 -27.48 -7.66 9.76
C LEU A 583 -27.96 -8.75 10.71
N ASP A 584 -27.02 -9.60 11.12
CA ASP A 584 -27.29 -10.74 12.01
C ASP A 584 -27.07 -10.31 13.47
N GLU A 585 -27.96 -10.75 14.37
CA GLU A 585 -27.88 -10.50 15.83
C GLU A 585 -27.91 -9.01 16.21
N VAL A 586 -28.85 -8.27 15.63
CA VAL A 586 -28.95 -6.81 15.83
C VAL A 586 -29.30 -6.41 17.27
N ASP A 587 -29.80 -7.35 18.07
CA ASP A 587 -30.07 -7.20 19.51
C ASP A 587 -28.84 -6.87 20.36
N SER A 588 -27.64 -7.11 19.85
CA SER A 588 -26.41 -6.76 20.57
C SER A 588 -26.03 -5.27 20.48
N PHE A 589 -26.60 -4.50 19.54
CA PHE A 589 -26.33 -3.06 19.44
C PHE A 589 -27.58 -2.17 19.26
N LEU A 590 -28.74 -2.73 18.88
CA LEU A 590 -30.03 -2.01 18.79
C LEU A 590 -30.86 -2.12 20.08
N GLN A 591 -30.21 -2.15 21.24
CA GLN A 591 -30.89 -2.24 22.54
C GLN A 591 -31.68 -0.97 22.88
N ASP A 592 -32.70 -1.11 23.73
CA ASP A 592 -33.57 0.00 24.13
C ASP A 592 -32.78 1.19 24.69
N ARG A 593 -33.03 2.37 24.13
CA ARG A 593 -32.34 3.63 24.44
C ARG A 593 -32.64 4.13 25.85
N SER A 594 -33.72 3.66 26.48
CA SER A 594 -34.14 4.13 27.81
C SER A 594 -33.17 3.78 28.94
N GLY A 595 -32.22 2.86 28.71
CA GLY A 595 -31.16 2.49 29.66
C GLY A 595 -29.74 2.81 29.19
N ALA A 596 -29.57 3.48 28.04
CA ALA A 596 -28.25 3.75 27.45
C ALA A 596 -27.44 4.72 28.34
N SER A 597 -26.25 4.28 28.77
CA SER A 597 -25.39 5.08 29.66
C SER A 597 -24.44 6.00 28.90
N ARG A 598 -24.27 5.78 27.58
CA ARG A 598 -23.27 6.47 26.76
C ARG A 598 -23.89 7.07 25.50
N SER A 599 -23.48 8.29 25.16
CA SER A 599 -23.99 9.04 24.01
C SER A 599 -23.74 8.36 22.65
N TRP A 600 -22.69 7.56 22.53
CA TRP A 600 -22.35 6.85 21.30
C TRP A 600 -23.34 5.72 20.96
N GLU A 601 -23.97 5.09 21.97
CA GLU A 601 -24.98 4.05 21.75
C GLU A 601 -26.19 4.65 21.00
N VAL A 602 -26.61 5.86 21.38
CA VAL A 602 -27.71 6.59 20.73
C VAL A 602 -27.35 7.01 19.29
N SER A 603 -26.10 7.43 19.08
CA SER A 603 -25.58 7.84 17.77
C SER A 603 -25.61 6.69 16.76
N GLN A 604 -25.15 5.50 17.16
CA GLN A 604 -25.14 4.29 16.31
C GLN A 604 -26.55 3.88 15.88
N VAL A 605 -27.52 3.88 16.80
CA VAL A 605 -28.91 3.57 16.46
C VAL A 605 -29.47 4.62 15.50
N ASN A 606 -29.19 5.91 15.71
CA ASN A 606 -29.66 6.97 14.79
C ASN A 606 -29.07 6.84 13.38
N GLU A 607 -27.78 6.52 13.27
CA GLU A 607 -27.15 6.27 11.96
C GLU A 607 -27.81 5.07 11.27
N MET A 608 -28.03 3.97 12.00
CA MET A 608 -28.73 2.80 11.48
C MET A 608 -30.11 3.15 10.93
N LEU A 609 -30.91 3.92 11.67
CA LEU A 609 -32.24 4.35 11.22
C LEU A 609 -32.17 5.22 9.96
N THR A 610 -31.19 6.12 9.90
CA THR A 610 -30.96 7.02 8.75
C THR A 610 -30.62 6.20 7.50
N GLN A 611 -29.71 5.24 7.63
CA GLN A 611 -29.33 4.35 6.53
C GLN A 611 -30.48 3.43 6.10
N MET A 612 -31.24 2.90 7.05
CA MET A 612 -32.45 2.11 6.74
C MET A 612 -33.43 2.92 5.90
N GLU A 613 -33.70 4.18 6.27
CA GLU A 613 -34.65 5.06 5.57
C GLU A 613 -34.22 5.41 4.14
N SER A 614 -32.93 5.63 3.90
CA SER A 614 -32.40 5.96 2.58
C SER A 614 -32.22 4.75 1.65
N PHE A 615 -32.03 3.56 2.22
CA PHE A 615 -31.70 2.36 1.45
C PHE A 615 -32.87 1.86 0.59
N GLN A 616 -32.62 1.76 -0.72
CA GLN A 616 -33.58 1.30 -1.74
C GLN A 616 -33.46 -0.22 -2.05
N GLY A 617 -32.62 -0.95 -1.33
CA GLY A 617 -32.39 -2.39 -1.54
C GLY A 617 -33.23 -3.30 -0.64
N ILE A 618 -32.85 -4.58 -0.57
CA ILE A 618 -33.44 -5.56 0.35
C ILE A 618 -32.58 -5.61 1.62
N PHE A 619 -33.16 -5.20 2.73
CA PHE A 619 -32.53 -5.21 4.05
C PHE A 619 -33.22 -6.21 4.97
N ILE A 620 -32.45 -7.11 5.59
CA ILE A 620 -32.92 -8.09 6.57
C ILE A 620 -32.14 -7.91 7.87
N ALA A 621 -32.85 -7.68 8.97
CA ALA A 621 -32.28 -7.72 10.31
C ALA A 621 -32.73 -9.00 11.01
N THR A 622 -31.82 -9.71 11.69
CA THR A 622 -32.18 -10.86 12.52
C THR A 622 -32.03 -10.54 14.01
N THR A 623 -32.94 -11.05 14.83
CA THR A 623 -32.84 -10.93 16.30
C THR A 623 -33.39 -12.17 17.00
N ASN A 624 -32.84 -12.52 18.16
CA ASN A 624 -33.43 -13.50 19.06
C ASN A 624 -34.38 -12.87 20.09
N PHE A 625 -34.26 -11.57 20.35
CA PHE A 625 -34.96 -10.87 21.42
C PHE A 625 -35.67 -9.62 20.89
N MET A 626 -36.88 -9.81 20.32
CA MET A 626 -37.66 -8.69 19.78
C MET A 626 -38.00 -7.64 20.86
N ASP A 627 -38.24 -8.07 22.10
CA ASP A 627 -38.61 -7.19 23.20
C ASP A 627 -37.47 -6.26 23.65
N ASN A 628 -36.22 -6.61 23.33
CA ASN A 628 -35.04 -5.82 23.69
C ASN A 628 -34.71 -4.74 22.64
N LEU A 629 -35.38 -4.74 21.49
CA LEU A 629 -35.11 -3.80 20.41
C LEU A 629 -35.75 -2.43 20.65
N ASP A 630 -35.03 -1.38 20.26
CA ASP A 630 -35.53 -0.01 20.25
C ASP A 630 -36.87 0.11 19.46
N ARG A 631 -37.88 0.68 20.12
CA ARG A 631 -39.24 0.79 19.57
C ARG A 631 -39.28 1.63 18.28
N ALA A 632 -38.42 2.63 18.13
CA ALA A 632 -38.36 3.47 16.94
C ALA A 632 -37.78 2.70 15.73
N SER A 633 -36.89 1.74 15.98
CA SER A 633 -36.32 0.82 15.00
C SER A 633 -37.36 -0.18 14.48
N ILE A 634 -38.15 -0.77 15.38
CA ILE A 634 -39.22 -1.73 15.02
C ILE A 634 -40.24 -1.11 14.04
N ARG A 635 -40.53 0.19 14.15
CA ARG A 635 -41.51 0.90 13.29
C ARG A 635 -41.05 1.13 11.86
N ARG A 636 -39.73 1.02 11.58
CA ARG A 636 -39.14 1.28 10.25
C ARG A 636 -38.99 0.04 9.38
N PHE A 637 -39.28 -1.14 9.93
CA PHE A 637 -39.36 -2.38 9.15
C PHE A 637 -40.74 -2.51 8.52
N ASP A 638 -40.77 -2.75 7.21
CA ASP A 638 -42.00 -2.94 6.44
C ASP A 638 -42.67 -4.27 6.80
N MET A 639 -41.85 -5.29 7.12
CA MET A 639 -42.31 -6.63 7.47
C MET A 639 -41.64 -7.15 8.73
N LYS A 640 -42.42 -7.79 9.59
CA LYS A 640 -41.96 -8.45 10.82
C LYS A 640 -42.34 -9.92 10.72
N VAL A 641 -41.34 -10.78 10.62
CA VAL A 641 -41.50 -12.21 10.39
C VAL A 641 -41.04 -12.95 11.64
N GLU A 642 -41.98 -13.59 12.31
CA GLU A 642 -41.71 -14.43 13.47
C GLU A 642 -41.30 -15.82 12.99
N PHE A 643 -40.16 -16.32 13.45
CA PHE A 643 -39.67 -17.67 13.21
C PHE A 643 -39.93 -18.52 14.44
N LYS A 644 -40.76 -19.55 14.24
CA LYS A 644 -41.29 -20.42 15.29
C LYS A 644 -40.50 -21.73 15.37
N PRO A 645 -40.59 -22.46 16.50
CA PRO A 645 -40.18 -23.86 16.57
C PRO A 645 -40.84 -24.70 15.48
N LEU A 646 -40.26 -25.85 15.17
CA LEU A 646 -40.84 -26.78 14.20
C LEU A 646 -42.22 -27.27 14.69
N ASP A 647 -43.20 -27.31 13.80
CA ASP A 647 -44.43 -28.07 14.06
C ASP A 647 -44.20 -29.56 13.80
N SER A 648 -45.18 -30.40 14.13
CA SER A 648 -45.06 -31.86 14.00
C SER A 648 -44.71 -32.30 12.57
N THR A 649 -45.28 -31.65 11.55
CA THR A 649 -45.03 -31.99 10.14
C THR A 649 -43.61 -31.65 9.72
N ARG A 650 -43.12 -30.45 10.05
CA ARG A 650 -41.76 -30.00 9.74
C ARG A 650 -40.73 -30.73 10.60
N PHE A 651 -41.06 -31.09 11.83
CA PHE A 651 -40.22 -31.91 12.69
C PHE A 651 -39.95 -33.28 12.06
N ILE A 652 -41.00 -34.00 11.65
CA ILE A 652 -40.86 -35.30 10.97
C ILE A 652 -40.03 -35.16 9.70
N LYS A 653 -40.23 -34.09 8.94
CA LYS A 653 -39.45 -33.82 7.73
C LYS A 653 -37.96 -33.56 8.04
N ALA A 654 -37.65 -32.72 9.03
CA ALA A 654 -36.29 -32.46 9.49
C ALA A 654 -35.63 -33.74 10.01
N PHE A 655 -36.36 -34.55 10.77
CA PHE A 655 -35.89 -35.80 11.35
C PHE A 655 -35.49 -36.80 10.25
N ASN A 656 -36.33 -37.01 9.25
CA ASN A 656 -36.00 -37.88 8.11
C ASN A 656 -34.76 -37.39 7.34
N LEU A 657 -34.70 -36.08 7.06
CA LEU A 657 -33.61 -35.46 6.31
C LEU A 657 -32.26 -35.58 7.03
N TYR A 658 -32.23 -35.42 8.35
CA TYR A 658 -31.02 -35.59 9.15
C TYR A 658 -30.68 -37.06 9.44
N ALA A 659 -31.68 -37.93 9.61
CA ALA A 659 -31.47 -39.36 9.74
C ALA A 659 -30.80 -39.94 8.48
N GLU A 660 -31.26 -39.54 7.29
CA GLU A 660 -30.63 -39.91 6.02
C GLU A 660 -29.19 -39.38 5.92
N HIS A 661 -28.96 -38.13 6.30
CA HIS A 661 -27.61 -37.54 6.32
C HIS A 661 -26.65 -38.26 7.27
N LEU A 662 -27.16 -38.78 8.38
CA LEU A 662 -26.41 -39.53 9.39
C LEU A 662 -26.30 -41.03 9.07
N GLY A 663 -26.99 -41.52 8.03
CA GLY A 663 -26.97 -42.92 7.64
C GLY A 663 -27.83 -43.85 8.52
N LEU A 664 -28.84 -43.31 9.21
CA LEU A 664 -29.72 -44.05 10.10
C LEU A 664 -30.82 -44.76 9.30
N SER A 665 -30.73 -46.08 9.16
CA SER A 665 -31.65 -46.89 8.35
C SER A 665 -32.99 -47.21 9.03
N ASP A 666 -33.06 -47.12 10.36
CA ASP A 666 -34.22 -47.46 11.20
C ASP A 666 -35.27 -46.33 11.31
N CYS A 667 -35.01 -45.17 10.72
CA CYS A 667 -35.81 -43.95 10.89
C CYS A 667 -37.31 -44.13 10.58
N LYS A 668 -37.65 -44.78 9.46
CA LYS A 668 -39.05 -44.94 9.03
C LYS A 668 -39.85 -45.81 10.01
N GLU A 669 -39.30 -46.96 10.38
CA GLU A 669 -39.92 -47.88 11.34
C GLU A 669 -40.03 -47.24 12.73
N PHE A 670 -38.97 -46.54 13.16
CA PHE A 670 -38.96 -45.87 14.45
C PHE A 670 -40.04 -44.79 14.56
N LEU A 671 -40.20 -43.92 13.56
CA LEU A 671 -41.22 -42.84 13.58
C LEU A 671 -42.66 -43.37 13.59
N GLU A 672 -42.91 -44.57 13.08
CA GLU A 672 -44.23 -45.21 13.11
C GLU A 672 -44.59 -45.78 14.49
N SER A 673 -43.59 -46.04 15.33
CA SER A 673 -43.76 -46.61 16.67
C SER A 673 -44.56 -45.70 17.62
N SER A 674 -45.39 -46.33 18.46
CA SER A 674 -46.20 -45.62 19.47
C SER A 674 -45.35 -44.86 20.50
N SER A 675 -44.13 -45.34 20.78
CA SER A 675 -43.18 -44.67 21.67
C SER A 675 -42.61 -43.40 21.05
N ALA A 676 -42.21 -43.42 19.78
CA ALA A 676 -41.71 -42.24 19.08
C ALA A 676 -42.80 -41.18 18.93
N LYS A 677 -44.03 -41.56 18.53
CA LYS A 677 -45.16 -40.62 18.41
C LYS A 677 -45.44 -39.89 19.73
N ARG A 678 -45.53 -40.62 20.85
CA ARG A 678 -45.72 -40.04 22.20
C ARG A 678 -44.56 -39.16 22.64
N ALA A 679 -43.33 -39.51 22.26
CA ALA A 679 -42.14 -38.74 22.60
C ALA A 679 -42.05 -37.43 21.79
N ILE A 680 -42.46 -37.46 20.52
CA ILE A 680 -42.52 -36.29 19.62
C ILE A 680 -43.64 -35.33 20.04
N GLU A 681 -44.80 -35.84 20.45
CA GLU A 681 -45.91 -35.00 20.96
C GLU A 681 -45.53 -34.19 22.22
N LYS A 682 -44.54 -34.63 22.98
CA LYS A 682 -44.06 -33.96 24.20
C LYS A 682 -42.85 -33.05 23.95
N LEU A 683 -42.32 -33.02 22.72
CA LEU A 683 -41.17 -32.20 22.37
C LEU A 683 -41.64 -30.81 21.99
N ASP A 684 -41.37 -29.85 22.87
CA ASP A 684 -41.58 -28.43 22.62
C ASP A 684 -40.27 -27.72 22.30
N ASN A 685 -40.36 -26.59 21.59
CA ASN A 685 -39.26 -25.66 21.36
C ASN A 685 -38.06 -26.19 20.56
N ILE A 686 -38.23 -27.28 19.81
CA ILE A 686 -37.21 -27.77 18.88
C ILE A 686 -37.18 -26.90 17.63
N CYS A 687 -35.98 -26.47 17.26
CA CYS A 687 -35.71 -25.71 16.05
C CYS A 687 -34.85 -26.53 15.09
N PHE A 688 -34.87 -26.16 13.80
CA PHE A 688 -34.02 -26.79 12.78
C PHE A 688 -32.53 -26.78 13.15
N GLY A 689 -32.05 -25.73 13.81
CA GLY A 689 -30.68 -25.61 14.29
C GLY A 689 -30.25 -26.70 15.28
N ASP A 690 -31.19 -27.36 15.97
CA ASP A 690 -30.90 -28.41 16.94
C ASP A 690 -30.46 -29.70 16.24
N PHE A 691 -31.10 -30.02 15.12
CA PHE A 691 -30.67 -31.09 14.25
C PHE A 691 -29.26 -30.82 13.68
N ALA A 692 -28.98 -29.58 13.27
CA ALA A 692 -27.67 -29.16 12.80
C ALA A 692 -26.59 -29.23 13.90
N LEU A 693 -26.96 -28.99 15.16
CA LEU A 693 -26.07 -29.16 16.31
C LEU A 693 -25.72 -30.64 16.52
N ILE A 694 -26.74 -31.51 16.57
CA ILE A 694 -26.55 -32.94 16.79
C ILE A 694 -25.78 -33.58 15.65
N ALA A 695 -26.07 -33.22 14.40
CA ALA A 695 -25.34 -33.74 13.25
C ALA A 695 -23.85 -33.34 13.23
N ARG A 696 -23.52 -32.15 13.74
CA ARG A 696 -22.11 -31.77 13.97
C ARG A 696 -21.50 -32.56 15.11
N GLY A 697 -22.24 -32.78 16.19
CA GLY A 697 -21.85 -33.61 17.32
C GLY A 697 -21.58 -35.07 16.93
N ALA A 698 -22.33 -35.60 15.95
CA ALA A 698 -22.16 -36.95 15.43
C ALA A 698 -20.79 -37.22 14.79
N ALA A 699 -20.06 -36.17 14.41
CA ALA A 699 -18.67 -36.31 13.97
C ALA A 699 -17.72 -36.72 15.12
N PHE A 700 -18.06 -36.39 16.36
CA PHE A 700 -17.32 -36.75 17.57
C PHE A 700 -17.86 -38.01 18.24
N ALA A 701 -19.20 -38.14 18.29
CA ALA A 701 -19.89 -39.28 18.88
C ALA A 701 -20.97 -39.77 17.89
N PRO A 702 -20.63 -40.73 17.00
CA PRO A 702 -21.55 -41.26 16.01
C PRO A 702 -22.86 -41.76 16.63
N LEU A 703 -23.95 -41.61 15.89
CA LEU A 703 -25.26 -42.11 16.27
C LEU A 703 -25.53 -43.39 15.47
N ASP A 704 -26.01 -44.43 16.16
CA ASP A 704 -26.24 -45.76 15.58
C ASP A 704 -27.73 -46.01 15.29
N SER A 705 -28.63 -45.18 15.80
CA SER A 705 -30.09 -45.36 15.65
C SER A 705 -30.87 -44.05 15.66
N ALA A 706 -32.04 -44.07 15.03
CA ALA A 706 -33.02 -42.97 15.09
C ALA A 706 -33.46 -42.66 16.52
N ARG A 707 -33.51 -43.68 17.40
CA ARG A 707 -33.81 -43.49 18.82
C ARG A 707 -32.80 -42.57 19.51
N GLN A 708 -31.50 -42.78 19.28
CA GLN A 708 -30.46 -41.93 19.87
C GLN A 708 -30.53 -40.48 19.35
N LEU A 709 -30.88 -40.30 18.08
CA LEU A 709 -31.13 -38.95 17.52
C LEU A 709 -32.28 -38.24 18.27
N LEU A 710 -33.37 -38.95 18.56
CA LEU A 710 -34.49 -38.39 19.33
C LEU A 710 -34.10 -38.10 20.78
N GLU A 711 -33.36 -38.99 21.43
CA GLU A 711 -32.87 -38.79 22.80
C GLU A 711 -31.99 -37.54 22.90
N LYS A 712 -31.10 -37.31 21.91
CA LYS A 712 -30.29 -36.08 21.84
C LYS A 712 -31.10 -34.81 21.60
N LEU A 713 -32.17 -34.88 20.80
CA LEU A 713 -33.10 -33.75 20.66
C LEU A 713 -33.84 -33.46 21.97
N GLN A 714 -34.22 -34.50 22.72
CA GLN A 714 -34.87 -34.35 24.03
C GLN A 714 -33.94 -33.72 25.07
N GLU A 715 -32.67 -34.13 25.12
CA GLU A 715 -31.64 -33.49 25.96
C GLU A 715 -31.54 -31.99 25.66
N GLU A 716 -31.46 -31.61 24.38
CA GLU A 716 -31.38 -30.20 23.94
C GLU A 716 -32.65 -29.41 24.30
N ALA A 717 -33.84 -29.99 24.09
CA ALA A 717 -35.11 -29.38 24.48
C ALA A 717 -35.17 -29.07 25.99
N GLN A 718 -34.70 -30.00 26.82
CA GLN A 718 -34.67 -29.84 28.28
C GLN A 718 -33.73 -28.70 28.71
N LEU A 719 -32.54 -28.59 28.10
CA LEU A 719 -31.59 -27.50 28.38
C LEU A 719 -32.17 -26.12 28.04
N LYS A 720 -32.92 -26.02 26.94
CA LYS A 720 -33.63 -24.78 26.58
C LYS A 720 -34.77 -24.46 27.55
N GLY A 721 -35.51 -25.48 28.00
CA GLY A 721 -36.55 -25.32 29.01
C GLY A 721 -36.03 -24.81 30.36
N LEU A 722 -34.85 -25.27 30.79
CA LEU A 722 -34.15 -24.76 31.99
C LEU A 722 -33.75 -23.29 31.86
N SER A 723 -33.43 -22.82 30.65
CA SER A 723 -33.04 -21.44 30.36
C SER A 723 -34.25 -20.48 30.30
N ALA A 724 -35.43 -20.96 29.92
CA ALA A 724 -36.66 -20.17 29.92
C ALA A 724 -37.25 -19.94 31.33
N GLY A 725 -36.93 -20.83 32.28
CA GLY A 725 -37.38 -20.74 33.68
C GLY A 725 -36.50 -19.89 34.61
N SER A 726 -35.36 -19.39 34.14
CA SER A 726 -34.33 -18.74 34.97
C SER A 726 -34.28 -17.22 34.87
N SER A 727 -35.42 -16.53 34.66
CA SER A 727 -35.53 -15.09 34.96
C SER A 727 -35.54 -14.78 36.48
N LYS A 728 -34.88 -15.60 37.31
CA LYS A 728 -34.54 -15.20 38.68
C LYS A 728 -33.23 -14.44 38.62
N ARG A 729 -33.36 -13.12 38.85
CA ARG A 729 -32.28 -12.16 39.11
C ARG A 729 -31.09 -12.84 39.79
N VAL A 730 -30.00 -13.01 39.06
CA VAL A 730 -28.67 -13.09 39.66
C VAL A 730 -28.18 -11.65 39.70
N GLY A 731 -28.37 -11.00 40.84
CA GLY A 731 -27.72 -9.75 41.13
C GLY A 731 -26.22 -9.99 41.27
N PHE A 732 -25.44 -9.14 40.61
CA PHE A 732 -24.12 -8.74 41.09
C PHE A 732 -24.20 -7.28 41.49
#